data_AF-A0A803LCQ5-F1
#
_entry.id   AF-A0A803LCQ5-F1
#
_cell.length_a   1.000
_cell.length_b   1.000
_cell.length_c   1.000
_cell.angle_alpha   90.00
_cell.angle_beta   90.00
_cell.angle_gamma   90.00
#
_symmetry.space_group_name_H-M   'P 1'
#
loop_
_entity.id
_entity.type
_entity.pdbx_description
1 polymer ?
#
loop_
_entity_poly.entity_id
_entity_poly.type
_entity_poly.pdbx_seq_one_letter_code
_entity_poly.pdbx_strand_id
1 'polypeptide(L)'
;MEDTMEASMRVIMSWDYETSDISPNTSLFNHHSREEVLEFMRAVKDLHAALQYFSSTSNFSYHYPSHKKISLGGHSIFSLSDPSSGCNNNNNNNNDLAVFTVSNNNYHEDSTTEEASTMADLKLIADCMMSAGFGKKCLKIYKLTRRSFVEDALLKLGARKLKKSQVQKLDWETIDAKMTKWLNSIKICVKIFSHEKNLCEHLFSACTLPSVTESCFSDVCKESALILFRIPGKLAKHAKKSPDKIFKFLTLYEGMSQDTSEIEKIFSSEFTSVIRSQLRSSIGRVTEGVKTMEADFEAHVYKDSSKGVVSGGGIHPLTKYEMNYMVNLSYHASALDKILADYPVSLQSPLPESYFEGETMWSPVALHFAWLILILLGKLDSKSELCKDASLSYLFLANNLQYVVTKVKSTKLYNVLGEKWVNKHSSKVVQYAANYERMGWGRVISSLPKDLTVEISLDKVKECFKRFNVDFEEEYRKEVDWVVQDSKLRDKMKNSIIRKVDARYRKMYDKYKVVLAKTREKGKIDYVVKFTPEDLKNYLSDLLDGHEEDDVVSPSIEKVETTLHDRKENPVLQRRSRRLLLLAVVSSGIGEETYAPRNILKGKEESPSSKDSLEEMDEFFKDSIEKLLSKSKISPQEIDILVINVSMFASEPCLASRVVNHYKMRDDVKVYNLSGMGCSASLISISIVQSVFKHEKERYALVVTSESLSSNWYTGNDRSMILSNCLFRSGGSAILLTNKWGLRKKAMLKLKCLVRTHHGGRDDSYGCCMQMEDSVGRLGFHLSKNLPISAARCLVDNLKELAPKILPTKEVVRFVLAVMARRFFSGPNKQAGNKPSINFKTGVEHFCIHTGGKAVIDGLGENLKLSEYDLEPARMTLHRFGNTSAGSLWYVLGYMESKKRLKKGDRVLMVSFGAGFKCNSCLWEVVRDLDGCDNVWKEFIEDYPPKNLANPYLEMFGWIQNEDASTFPEDHEAKMNYYQEKMN
;
A
#
# COMPACT_ATOMS: atom_id res chain seq x y z
N MET A 1 -68.95 2.13 37.95
CA MET A 1 -68.65 1.63 36.57
C MET A 1 -69.00 2.70 35.55
N GLU A 2 -70.18 3.30 35.61
CA GLU A 2 -70.50 4.48 34.79
C GLU A 2 -69.54 5.64 35.09
N ASP A 3 -69.25 5.89 36.37
CA ASP A 3 -68.23 6.86 36.83
C ASP A 3 -66.83 6.54 36.29
N THR A 4 -66.48 5.25 36.26
CA THR A 4 -65.22 4.73 35.71
C THR A 4 -65.12 5.01 34.20
N MET A 5 -66.23 4.83 33.49
CA MET A 5 -66.35 5.11 32.06
C MET A 5 -66.24 6.62 31.78
N GLU A 6 -66.93 7.46 32.56
CA GLU A 6 -66.94 8.91 32.38
C GLU A 6 -65.60 9.57 32.76
N ALA A 7 -64.96 9.14 33.86
CA ALA A 7 -63.62 9.58 34.23
C ALA A 7 -62.59 9.21 33.15
N SER A 8 -62.66 7.97 32.64
CA SER A 8 -61.79 7.52 31.54
C SER A 8 -62.05 8.29 30.24
N MET A 9 -63.31 8.59 29.91
CA MET A 9 -63.64 9.42 28.75
C MET A 9 -63.11 10.84 28.89
N ARG A 10 -63.17 11.46 30.08
CA ARG A 10 -62.58 12.79 30.34
C ARG A 10 -61.06 12.81 30.08
N VAL A 11 -60.33 11.82 30.61
CA VAL A 11 -58.87 11.66 30.40
C VAL A 11 -58.50 11.38 28.94
N ILE A 12 -59.40 10.81 28.14
CA ILE A 12 -59.18 10.57 26.70
C ILE A 12 -59.58 11.77 25.84
N MET A 13 -60.60 12.54 26.24
CA MET A 13 -61.10 13.72 25.51
C MET A 13 -60.25 14.99 25.74
N SER A 14 -59.42 15.05 26.77
CA SER A 14 -58.48 16.18 26.98
C SER A 14 -57.37 16.29 25.92
N TRP A 15 -57.27 15.34 25.00
CA TRP A 15 -56.22 15.24 23.96
C TRP A 15 -56.80 15.35 22.53
N ASP A 16 -57.91 16.06 22.37
CA ASP A 16 -58.63 16.11 21.08
C ASP A 16 -58.00 17.08 20.08
N TYR A 17 -57.60 16.57 18.91
CA TYR A 17 -56.79 17.32 17.93
C TYR A 17 -57.61 18.26 17.04
N GLU A 18 -58.94 18.26 17.12
CA GLU A 18 -59.83 19.04 16.23
C GLU A 18 -59.93 20.54 16.62
N THR A 19 -59.19 21.01 17.62
CA THR A 19 -59.26 22.39 18.17
C THR A 19 -57.93 23.17 18.15
N SER A 20 -56.86 22.66 17.52
CA SER A 20 -55.56 23.36 17.50
C SER A 20 -54.85 23.33 16.14
N ASP A 21 -54.37 24.49 15.69
CA ASP A 21 -53.62 24.68 14.42
C ASP A 21 -52.18 24.15 14.53
N ILE A 22 -52.04 22.82 14.64
CA ILE A 22 -50.76 22.14 14.86
C ILE A 22 -50.47 21.15 13.73
N SER A 23 -49.19 21.04 13.35
CA SER A 23 -48.76 20.32 12.14
C SER A 23 -48.90 18.78 12.24
N PRO A 24 -49.04 18.05 11.12
CA PRO A 24 -49.12 16.59 11.12
C PRO A 24 -47.91 15.82 11.68
N ASN A 25 -46.80 16.50 11.99
CA ASN A 25 -45.56 15.92 12.50
C ASN A 25 -45.33 16.19 14.00
N THR A 26 -46.33 16.70 14.72
CA THR A 26 -46.18 17.12 16.13
C THR A 26 -46.62 16.01 17.09
N SER A 27 -45.89 15.85 18.22
CA SER A 27 -46.12 14.80 19.22
C SER A 27 -47.55 14.78 19.76
N LEU A 28 -48.05 13.61 20.13
CA LEU A 28 -49.33 13.49 20.85
C LEU A 28 -49.23 13.96 22.31
N PHE A 29 -48.02 13.87 22.88
CA PHE A 29 -47.69 14.33 24.24
C PHE A 29 -46.72 15.52 24.11
N ASN A 30 -47.17 16.71 24.49
CA ASN A 30 -46.40 17.95 24.31
C ASN A 30 -45.30 18.14 25.37
N HIS A 31 -45.33 17.37 26.45
CA HIS A 31 -44.24 17.22 27.40
C HIS A 31 -43.87 15.74 27.51
N HIS A 32 -42.58 15.45 27.73
CA HIS A 32 -42.07 14.08 27.79
C HIS A 32 -42.32 13.41 29.16
N SER A 33 -43.49 13.63 29.78
CA SER A 33 -43.81 12.94 31.03
C SER A 33 -44.31 11.53 30.74
N ARG A 34 -43.64 10.55 31.33
CA ARG A 34 -44.03 9.13 31.26
C ARG A 34 -45.36 8.87 31.95
N GLU A 35 -45.75 9.75 32.87
CA GLU A 35 -46.96 9.68 33.67
C GLU A 35 -48.22 9.95 32.82
N GLU A 36 -48.21 10.96 31.94
CA GLU A 36 -49.28 11.22 30.96
C GLU A 36 -49.59 9.98 30.10
N VAL A 37 -48.54 9.32 29.59
CA VAL A 37 -48.68 8.08 28.80
C VAL A 37 -49.29 6.97 29.64
N LEU A 38 -48.79 6.76 30.86
CA LEU A 38 -49.29 5.72 31.76
C LEU A 38 -50.72 6.00 32.27
N GLU A 39 -51.14 7.25 32.38
CA GLU A 39 -52.50 7.65 32.74
C GLU A 39 -53.49 7.45 31.59
N PHE A 40 -53.18 7.95 30.39
CA PHE A 40 -53.98 7.69 29.18
C PHE A 40 -54.16 6.19 28.94
N MET A 41 -53.09 5.40 29.14
CA MET A 41 -53.10 3.95 28.98
C MET A 41 -53.89 3.20 30.06
N ARG A 42 -54.08 3.77 31.26
CA ARG A 42 -55.01 3.25 32.27
C ARG A 42 -56.44 3.57 31.86
N ALA A 43 -56.75 4.83 31.54
CA ALA A 43 -58.07 5.25 31.08
C ALA A 43 -58.57 4.44 29.87
N VAL A 44 -57.71 4.12 28.89
CA VAL A 44 -58.09 3.26 27.76
C VAL A 44 -58.43 1.82 28.17
N LYS A 45 -57.74 1.25 29.16
CA LYS A 45 -58.05 -0.09 29.70
C LYS A 45 -59.33 -0.09 30.53
N ASP A 46 -59.50 0.88 31.40
CA ASP A 46 -60.64 1.00 32.30
C ASP A 46 -61.94 1.29 31.52
N LEU A 47 -61.88 2.15 30.49
CA LEU A 47 -62.95 2.35 29.52
C LEU A 47 -63.28 1.05 28.76
N HIS A 48 -62.29 0.26 28.34
CA HIS A 48 -62.54 -1.00 27.63
C HIS A 48 -63.19 -2.05 28.54
N ALA A 49 -62.77 -2.15 29.81
CA ALA A 49 -63.36 -3.03 30.80
C ALA A 49 -64.81 -2.63 31.13
N ALA A 50 -65.09 -1.33 31.29
CA ALA A 50 -66.45 -0.81 31.46
C ALA A 50 -67.33 -1.14 30.24
N LEU A 51 -66.86 -0.90 29.02
CA LEU A 51 -67.60 -1.21 27.79
C LEU A 51 -67.89 -2.72 27.63
N GLN A 52 -66.97 -3.60 28.02
CA GLN A 52 -67.23 -5.05 28.03
C GLN A 52 -68.30 -5.44 29.06
N TYR A 53 -68.24 -4.88 30.28
CA TYR A 53 -69.24 -5.09 31.33
C TYR A 53 -70.64 -4.65 30.87
N PHE A 54 -70.76 -3.46 30.28
CA PHE A 54 -72.02 -2.95 29.70
C PHE A 54 -72.44 -3.63 28.39
N SER A 55 -71.55 -4.39 27.74
CA SER A 55 -71.92 -5.25 26.60
C SER A 55 -72.46 -6.62 27.05
N SER A 56 -72.10 -7.08 28.26
CA SER A 56 -72.60 -8.33 28.85
C SER A 56 -73.89 -8.16 29.65
N THR A 57 -74.21 -6.95 30.09
CA THR A 57 -75.48 -6.59 30.74
C THR A 57 -76.40 -5.93 29.73
N SER A 58 -77.57 -6.51 29.47
CA SER A 58 -78.38 -6.24 28.27
C SER A 58 -79.20 -4.93 28.34
N ASN A 59 -78.54 -3.79 28.49
CA ASN A 59 -79.13 -2.44 28.41
C ASN A 59 -78.04 -1.38 28.15
N PHE A 60 -77.64 -1.18 26.89
CA PHE A 60 -76.83 -0.01 26.52
C PHE A 60 -77.15 0.48 25.10
N SER A 61 -77.42 1.79 24.97
CA SER A 61 -77.78 2.44 23.71
C SER A 61 -77.17 3.84 23.63
N TYR A 62 -75.87 3.91 23.36
CA TYR A 62 -75.15 5.15 23.06
C TYR A 62 -74.04 4.91 22.03
N HIS A 63 -73.96 5.78 21.02
CA HIS A 63 -72.98 5.70 19.94
C HIS A 63 -71.78 6.61 20.25
N TYR A 64 -70.58 6.04 20.44
CA TYR A 64 -69.36 6.81 20.78
C TYR A 64 -68.21 6.59 19.78
N PRO A 65 -67.46 7.64 19.37
CA PRO A 65 -66.47 7.59 18.29
C PRO A 65 -65.05 7.13 18.72
N SER A 66 -64.93 6.29 19.74
CA SER A 66 -63.63 5.87 20.33
C SER A 66 -62.71 5.11 19.35
N HIS A 67 -63.28 4.36 18.41
CA HIS A 67 -62.55 3.45 17.49
C HIS A 67 -61.54 4.12 16.53
N LYS A 68 -61.57 5.46 16.39
CA LYS A 68 -60.68 6.22 15.50
C LYS A 68 -59.42 6.72 16.22
N LYS A 69 -59.55 7.29 17.42
CA LYS A 69 -58.51 8.11 18.08
C LYS A 69 -57.31 7.30 18.60
N ILE A 70 -57.54 6.10 19.16
CA ILE A 70 -56.48 5.14 19.55
C ILE A 70 -55.55 4.80 18.35
N SER A 71 -56.06 4.89 17.12
CA SER A 71 -55.29 4.59 15.91
C SER A 71 -54.32 5.69 15.47
N LEU A 72 -54.46 6.93 15.97
CA LEU A 72 -53.52 8.03 15.68
C LEU A 72 -52.36 8.03 16.66
N GLY A 73 -52.61 7.91 17.97
CA GLY A 73 -51.56 7.90 18.99
C GLY A 73 -50.50 6.82 18.74
N GLY A 74 -50.93 5.61 18.37
CA GLY A 74 -49.99 4.54 18.00
C GLY A 74 -49.10 4.88 16.79
N HIS A 75 -49.59 5.64 15.81
CA HIS A 75 -48.77 6.08 14.67
C HIS A 75 -47.69 7.09 15.09
N SER A 76 -48.04 8.08 15.92
CA SER A 76 -47.09 9.10 16.40
C SER A 76 -46.03 8.51 17.34
N ILE A 77 -46.38 7.54 18.18
CA ILE A 77 -45.41 6.97 19.14
C ILE A 77 -44.42 6.02 18.44
N PHE A 78 -44.87 5.19 17.49
CA PHE A 78 -43.96 4.35 16.69
C PHE A 78 -43.04 5.16 15.74
N SER A 79 -43.26 6.47 15.57
CA SER A 79 -42.34 7.38 14.88
C SER A 79 -41.46 8.21 15.83
N LEU A 80 -41.79 8.29 17.12
CA LEU A 80 -40.95 8.90 18.17
C LEU A 80 -39.84 7.96 18.68
N SER A 81 -39.99 6.64 18.51
CA SER A 81 -38.95 5.65 18.82
C SER A 81 -37.84 5.57 17.76
N ASP A 82 -37.37 6.72 17.27
CA ASP A 82 -36.20 6.88 16.42
C ASP A 82 -35.07 7.52 17.26
N PRO A 83 -33.99 6.79 17.61
CA PRO A 83 -32.92 7.31 18.49
C PRO A 83 -32.15 8.53 17.94
N SER A 84 -32.53 9.08 16.78
CA SER A 84 -31.87 10.21 16.14
C SER A 84 -32.55 11.58 16.35
N SER A 85 -33.76 11.65 16.92
CA SER A 85 -34.51 12.91 17.08
C SER A 85 -33.95 13.86 18.17
N GLY A 86 -32.79 13.56 18.74
CA GLY A 86 -32.06 14.35 19.73
C GLY A 86 -30.96 15.27 19.20
N CYS A 87 -30.83 15.48 17.88
CA CYS A 87 -29.80 16.33 17.29
C CYS A 87 -30.38 17.39 16.33
N ASN A 88 -30.24 18.67 16.71
CA ASN A 88 -30.68 19.80 15.88
C ASN A 88 -29.60 20.19 14.84
N ASN A 89 -30.01 20.76 13.71
CA ASN A 89 -29.11 21.00 12.57
C ASN A 89 -28.00 22.01 12.88
N ASN A 90 -26.73 21.59 12.80
CA ASN A 90 -25.65 22.27 12.04
C ASN A 90 -24.26 21.60 12.25
N ASN A 91 -23.82 20.75 11.31
CA ASN A 91 -22.49 20.83 10.66
C ASN A 91 -22.25 19.63 9.72
N ASN A 92 -21.68 19.90 8.54
CA ASN A 92 -21.13 18.84 7.68
C ASN A 92 -19.77 18.38 8.23
N ASN A 93 -19.63 17.13 8.69
CA ASN A 93 -18.40 16.32 8.59
C ASN A 93 -18.56 14.91 9.20
N ASN A 94 -18.76 13.89 8.34
CA ASN A 94 -18.35 12.47 8.47
C ASN A 94 -18.57 11.64 9.76
N ASN A 95 -19.16 12.16 10.85
CA ASN A 95 -19.26 11.45 12.13
C ASN A 95 -20.57 10.67 12.35
N ASP A 96 -21.53 10.70 11.41
CA ASP A 96 -22.87 10.08 11.53
C ASP A 96 -22.86 8.53 11.59
N LEU A 97 -21.69 7.91 11.68
CA LEU A 97 -21.53 6.47 11.94
C LEU A 97 -21.28 6.16 13.43
N ALA A 98 -21.02 7.16 14.26
CA ALA A 98 -20.66 6.99 15.68
C ALA A 98 -21.73 6.25 16.50
N VAL A 99 -23.02 6.52 16.22
CA VAL A 99 -24.18 5.93 16.91
C VAL A 99 -24.28 4.41 16.71
N PHE A 100 -23.65 3.86 15.66
CA PHE A 100 -23.62 2.41 15.40
C PHE A 100 -22.28 1.75 15.79
N THR A 101 -21.36 2.48 16.41
CA THR A 101 -20.09 1.95 16.94
C THR A 101 -20.09 1.78 18.46
N VAL A 102 -21.19 1.24 19.00
CA VAL A 102 -21.15 0.63 20.35
C VAL A 102 -20.27 -0.63 20.28
N SER A 103 -19.10 -0.49 20.91
CA SER A 103 -18.26 -1.53 21.52
C SER A 103 -18.17 -2.90 20.83
N ASN A 104 -17.01 -3.16 20.21
CA ASN A 104 -16.56 -4.52 19.88
C ASN A 104 -15.73 -5.15 21.03
N ASN A 105 -15.83 -4.62 22.25
CA ASN A 105 -15.17 -5.10 23.46
C ASN A 105 -16.19 -5.12 24.62
N ASN A 106 -16.18 -6.21 25.38
CA ASN A 106 -16.95 -6.52 26.59
C ASN A 106 -18.49 -6.43 26.50
N TYR A 107 -19.13 -7.51 26.95
CA TYR A 107 -20.40 -7.40 27.65
C TYR A 107 -20.14 -6.65 28.97
N HIS A 108 -20.61 -5.42 29.08
CA HIS A 108 -20.93 -4.81 30.37
C HIS A 108 -22.33 -4.21 30.29
N GLU A 109 -23.04 -4.27 31.41
CA GLU A 109 -24.36 -3.69 31.58
C GLU A 109 -24.23 -2.16 31.66
N ASP A 110 -24.72 -1.47 30.63
CA ASP A 110 -25.20 -0.08 30.70
C ASP A 110 -25.92 0.26 29.38
N SER A 111 -27.14 -0.24 29.23
CA SER A 111 -28.10 0.36 28.30
C SER A 111 -28.52 1.72 28.87
N THR A 112 -28.50 2.78 28.06
CA THR A 112 -28.87 4.11 28.58
C THR A 112 -30.31 4.11 29.10
N THR A 113 -30.56 4.83 30.19
CA THR A 113 -31.81 4.70 30.96
C THR A 113 -33.06 5.09 30.16
N GLU A 114 -32.91 5.95 29.14
CA GLU A 114 -33.98 6.35 28.21
C GLU A 114 -34.33 5.25 27.19
N GLU A 115 -33.35 4.53 26.65
CA GLU A 115 -33.60 3.44 25.68
C GLU A 115 -34.40 2.30 26.34
N ALA A 116 -34.02 1.93 27.57
CA ALA A 116 -34.75 0.95 28.37
C ALA A 116 -36.17 1.41 28.75
N SER A 117 -36.36 2.71 29.03
CA SER A 117 -37.69 3.29 29.25
C SER A 117 -38.56 3.18 28.00
N THR A 118 -38.07 3.69 26.87
CA THR A 118 -38.78 3.74 25.59
C THR A 118 -39.21 2.34 25.13
N MET A 119 -38.34 1.34 25.29
CA MET A 119 -38.64 -0.06 25.00
C MET A 119 -39.78 -0.63 25.85
N ALA A 120 -39.79 -0.34 27.16
CA ALA A 120 -40.86 -0.74 28.06
C ALA A 120 -42.19 -0.04 27.72
N ASP A 121 -42.14 1.25 27.36
CA ASP A 121 -43.33 2.04 27.05
C ASP A 121 -43.97 1.61 25.71
N LEU A 122 -43.15 1.32 24.69
CA LEU A 122 -43.62 0.69 23.44
C LEU A 122 -44.27 -0.69 23.69
N LYS A 123 -43.73 -1.49 24.61
CA LYS A 123 -44.29 -2.79 24.98
C LYS A 123 -45.67 -2.62 25.63
N LEU A 124 -45.81 -1.71 26.58
CA LEU A 124 -47.09 -1.39 27.23
C LEU A 124 -48.15 -0.94 26.22
N ILE A 125 -47.74 -0.18 25.19
CA ILE A 125 -48.59 0.23 24.07
C ILE A 125 -49.02 -0.98 23.22
N ALA A 126 -48.08 -1.84 22.82
CA ALA A 126 -48.37 -3.05 22.07
C ALA A 126 -49.35 -3.97 22.83
N ASP A 127 -49.05 -4.27 24.10
CA ASP A 127 -49.87 -5.14 24.96
C ASP A 127 -51.30 -4.60 25.11
N CYS A 128 -51.47 -3.28 25.26
CA CYS A 128 -52.81 -2.66 25.34
C CYS A 128 -53.55 -2.64 24.00
N MET A 129 -52.87 -2.38 22.89
CA MET A 129 -53.47 -2.46 21.55
C MET A 129 -53.90 -3.90 21.22
N MET A 130 -53.18 -4.90 21.74
CA MET A 130 -53.55 -6.31 21.65
C MET A 130 -54.78 -6.62 22.53
N SER A 131 -54.77 -6.24 23.81
CA SER A 131 -55.88 -6.52 24.75
C SER A 131 -57.19 -5.82 24.35
N ALA A 132 -57.12 -4.63 23.75
CA ALA A 132 -58.28 -3.90 23.22
C ALA A 132 -58.75 -4.38 21.83
N GLY A 133 -58.26 -5.53 21.34
CA GLY A 133 -58.68 -6.13 20.06
C GLY A 133 -58.09 -5.51 18.78
N PHE A 134 -57.24 -4.48 18.90
CA PHE A 134 -56.64 -3.78 17.76
C PHE A 134 -55.33 -4.40 17.25
N GLY A 135 -54.94 -5.59 17.73
CA GLY A 135 -53.66 -6.25 17.38
C GLY A 135 -53.35 -6.34 15.88
N LYS A 136 -54.34 -6.61 15.03
CA LYS A 136 -54.17 -6.61 13.56
C LYS A 136 -53.79 -5.23 12.99
N LYS A 137 -54.20 -4.14 13.62
CA LYS A 137 -53.74 -2.77 13.30
C LYS A 137 -52.32 -2.53 13.84
N CYS A 138 -52.06 -2.89 15.10
CA CYS A 138 -50.74 -2.73 15.73
C CYS A 138 -49.63 -3.39 14.89
N LEU A 139 -49.82 -4.67 14.53
CA LEU A 139 -48.89 -5.40 13.65
C LEU A 139 -48.76 -4.76 12.26
N LYS A 140 -49.84 -4.18 11.69
CA LYS A 140 -49.77 -3.47 10.40
C LYS A 140 -48.93 -2.19 10.49
N ILE A 141 -49.10 -1.40 11.56
CA ILE A 141 -48.33 -0.17 11.80
C ILE A 141 -46.85 -0.52 11.96
N TYR A 142 -46.54 -1.46 12.87
CA TYR A 142 -45.17 -1.95 13.11
C TYR A 142 -44.49 -2.40 11.81
N LYS A 143 -45.14 -3.29 11.04
CA LYS A 143 -44.61 -3.80 9.76
C LYS A 143 -44.32 -2.71 8.74
N LEU A 144 -45.11 -1.64 8.68
CA LEU A 144 -44.91 -0.55 7.74
C LEU A 144 -43.72 0.34 8.16
N THR A 145 -43.71 0.79 9.41
CA THR A 145 -42.65 1.68 9.92
C THR A 145 -41.29 1.00 9.93
N ARG A 146 -41.18 -0.21 10.51
CA ARG A 146 -39.91 -0.92 10.64
C ARG A 146 -39.36 -1.43 9.31
N ARG A 147 -40.21 -1.81 8.35
CA ARG A 147 -39.74 -2.18 7.00
C ARG A 147 -39.05 -1.01 6.32
N SER A 148 -39.62 0.20 6.38
CA SER A 148 -39.00 1.39 5.77
C SER A 148 -37.62 1.69 6.39
N PHE A 149 -37.52 1.62 7.72
CA PHE A 149 -36.26 1.80 8.44
C PHE A 149 -35.19 0.77 8.03
N VAL A 150 -35.54 -0.52 7.98
CA VAL A 150 -34.62 -1.60 7.58
C VAL A 150 -34.23 -1.49 6.11
N GLU A 151 -35.15 -1.12 5.21
CA GLU A 151 -34.84 -0.87 3.79
C GLU A 151 -33.85 0.30 3.63
N ASP A 152 -34.09 1.44 4.28
CA ASP A 152 -33.19 2.62 4.18
C ASP A 152 -31.82 2.39 4.82
N ALA A 153 -31.76 1.71 5.98
CA ALA A 153 -30.50 1.34 6.61
C ALA A 153 -29.65 0.47 5.68
N LEU A 154 -30.24 -0.56 5.07
CA LEU A 154 -29.53 -1.43 4.13
C LEU A 154 -29.22 -0.72 2.79
N LEU A 155 -30.02 0.26 2.35
CA LEU A 155 -29.72 1.09 1.17
C LEU A 155 -28.52 2.04 1.40
N LYS A 156 -28.39 2.62 2.60
CA LYS A 156 -27.21 3.40 3.04
C LYS A 156 -25.96 2.52 3.08
N LEU A 157 -26.05 1.33 3.69
CA LEU A 157 -25.00 0.30 3.67
C LEU A 157 -24.73 -0.25 2.26
N GLY A 158 -25.61 -0.03 1.29
CA GLY A 158 -25.35 -0.22 -0.14
C GLY A 158 -25.93 -1.49 -0.74
N ALA A 159 -26.88 -2.15 -0.07
CA ALA A 159 -27.59 -3.33 -0.53
C ALA A 159 -28.57 -3.01 -1.69
N ARG A 160 -28.05 -2.55 -2.84
CA ARG A 160 -28.84 -2.15 -4.00
C ARG A 160 -29.10 -3.31 -4.96
N LYS A 161 -30.34 -3.41 -5.45
CA LYS A 161 -30.85 -4.48 -6.34
C LYS A 161 -30.16 -4.50 -7.72
N LEU A 162 -29.12 -5.33 -7.88
CA LEU A 162 -28.34 -5.46 -9.13
C LEU A 162 -29.11 -6.16 -10.27
N LYS A 163 -29.11 -5.58 -11.49
CA LYS A 163 -29.60 -6.22 -12.73
C LYS A 163 -28.48 -6.95 -13.48
N LYS A 164 -28.78 -8.06 -14.18
CA LYS A 164 -27.81 -8.85 -14.99
C LYS A 164 -27.02 -7.96 -15.96
N SER A 165 -27.73 -7.16 -16.75
CA SER A 165 -27.18 -6.26 -17.77
C SER A 165 -26.35 -5.09 -17.22
N GLN A 166 -26.41 -4.82 -15.91
CA GLN A 166 -25.50 -3.89 -15.24
C GLN A 166 -24.18 -4.60 -14.90
N VAL A 167 -24.23 -5.74 -14.19
CA VAL A 167 -23.03 -6.46 -13.73
C VAL A 167 -22.13 -6.87 -14.91
N GLN A 168 -22.70 -7.33 -16.03
CA GLN A 168 -21.92 -7.69 -17.22
C GLN A 168 -21.28 -6.50 -17.97
N LYS A 169 -21.59 -5.25 -17.59
CA LYS A 169 -21.05 -4.02 -18.17
C LYS A 169 -20.15 -3.25 -17.20
N LEU A 170 -19.90 -3.78 -15.99
CA LEU A 170 -18.98 -3.18 -15.03
C LEU A 170 -17.54 -3.64 -15.29
N ASP A 171 -16.63 -2.69 -15.14
CA ASP A 171 -15.20 -2.91 -14.94
C ASP A 171 -14.91 -3.70 -13.65
N TRP A 172 -13.71 -4.26 -13.56
CA TRP A 172 -13.31 -5.06 -12.40
C TRP A 172 -13.18 -4.24 -11.12
N GLU A 173 -12.64 -3.02 -11.18
CA GLU A 173 -12.47 -2.13 -10.02
C GLU A 173 -13.81 -1.83 -9.34
N THR A 174 -14.86 -1.56 -10.13
CA THR A 174 -16.22 -1.32 -9.65
C THR A 174 -16.91 -2.59 -9.14
N ILE A 175 -16.50 -3.78 -9.57
CA ILE A 175 -16.95 -5.06 -9.00
C ILE A 175 -16.24 -5.33 -7.67
N ASP A 176 -14.92 -5.15 -7.62
CA ASP A 176 -14.10 -5.31 -6.42
C ASP A 176 -14.53 -4.34 -5.30
N ALA A 177 -14.75 -3.06 -5.61
CA ALA A 177 -15.26 -2.08 -4.68
C ALA A 177 -16.66 -2.45 -4.14
N LYS A 178 -17.49 -3.14 -4.92
CA LYS A 178 -18.80 -3.65 -4.48
C LYS A 178 -18.68 -4.89 -3.59
N MET A 179 -17.77 -5.80 -3.89
CA MET A 179 -17.46 -6.94 -3.00
C MET A 179 -16.91 -6.43 -1.67
N THR A 180 -15.98 -5.47 -1.70
CA THR A 180 -15.38 -4.84 -0.51
C THR A 180 -16.43 -4.10 0.32
N LYS A 181 -17.30 -3.26 -0.28
CA LYS A 181 -18.37 -2.60 0.48
C LYS A 181 -19.33 -3.61 1.10
N TRP A 182 -19.68 -4.68 0.37
CA TRP A 182 -20.56 -5.74 0.91
C TRP A 182 -19.92 -6.44 2.11
N LEU A 183 -18.64 -6.85 2.00
CA LEU A 183 -17.88 -7.47 3.09
C LEU A 183 -17.79 -6.58 4.34
N ASN A 184 -17.53 -5.28 4.17
CA ASN A 184 -17.48 -4.33 5.29
C ASN A 184 -18.86 -4.06 5.92
N SER A 185 -19.95 -4.32 5.19
CA SER A 185 -21.32 -4.02 5.64
C SER A 185 -22.06 -5.22 6.22
N ILE A 186 -21.68 -6.46 5.86
CA ILE A 186 -22.49 -7.65 6.16
C ILE A 186 -22.72 -7.83 7.68
N LYS A 187 -21.68 -7.66 8.50
CA LYS A 187 -21.77 -7.79 9.96
C LYS A 187 -22.69 -6.75 10.61
N ILE A 188 -22.74 -5.54 10.06
CA ILE A 188 -23.67 -4.49 10.51
C ILE A 188 -25.11 -4.90 10.14
N CYS A 189 -25.33 -5.39 8.91
CA CYS A 189 -26.64 -5.89 8.50
C CYS A 189 -27.13 -7.08 9.34
N VAL A 190 -26.24 -8.02 9.70
CA VAL A 190 -26.57 -9.17 10.56
C VAL A 190 -26.97 -8.71 11.95
N LYS A 191 -26.23 -7.77 12.57
CA LYS A 191 -26.62 -7.14 13.85
C LYS A 191 -27.99 -6.44 13.76
N ILE A 192 -28.29 -5.73 12.66
CA ILE A 192 -29.61 -5.10 12.43
C ILE A 192 -30.73 -6.15 12.40
N PHE A 193 -30.55 -7.27 11.69
CA PHE A 193 -31.55 -8.35 11.65
C PHE A 193 -31.71 -9.06 13.01
N SER A 194 -30.63 -9.23 13.77
CA SER A 194 -30.66 -9.78 15.13
C SER A 194 -31.46 -8.86 16.08
N HIS A 195 -31.18 -7.56 16.06
CA HIS A 195 -31.89 -6.57 16.86
C HIS A 195 -33.39 -6.48 16.48
N GLU A 196 -33.73 -6.46 15.19
CA GLU A 196 -35.14 -6.42 14.73
C GLU A 196 -35.90 -7.71 15.08
N LYS A 197 -35.23 -8.86 15.18
CA LYS A 197 -35.83 -10.10 15.70
C LYS A 197 -36.13 -9.96 17.19
N ASN A 198 -35.14 -9.56 17.99
CA ASN A 198 -35.30 -9.37 19.43
C ASN A 198 -36.37 -8.31 19.75
N LEU A 199 -36.49 -7.26 18.94
CA LEU A 199 -37.52 -6.23 19.04
C LEU A 199 -38.93 -6.78 18.78
N CYS A 200 -39.10 -7.57 17.71
CA CYS A 200 -40.35 -8.29 17.45
C CYS A 200 -40.73 -9.21 18.63
N GLU A 201 -39.78 -10.01 19.12
CA GLU A 201 -39.99 -10.95 20.23
C GLU A 201 -40.32 -10.26 21.54
N HIS A 202 -39.66 -9.13 21.84
CA HIS A 202 -39.91 -8.36 23.06
C HIS A 202 -41.27 -7.65 23.03
N LEU A 203 -41.62 -6.96 21.94
CA LEU A 203 -42.86 -6.18 21.86
C LEU A 203 -44.11 -7.03 21.75
N PHE A 204 -44.01 -8.23 21.16
CA PHE A 204 -45.14 -9.12 20.95
C PHE A 204 -45.11 -10.35 21.87
N SER A 205 -44.38 -10.31 23.00
CA SER A 205 -44.25 -11.46 23.91
C SER A 205 -45.56 -11.86 24.60
N ALA A 206 -46.52 -10.94 24.76
CA ALA A 206 -47.85 -11.23 25.30
C ALA A 206 -48.87 -11.66 24.22
N CYS A 207 -48.46 -11.70 22.94
CA CYS A 207 -49.33 -12.07 21.83
C CYS A 207 -49.48 -13.58 21.71
N THR A 208 -50.66 -14.04 21.28
CA THR A 208 -50.91 -15.46 21.02
C THR A 208 -50.17 -15.96 19.78
N LEU A 209 -49.52 -17.13 19.96
CA LEU A 209 -48.77 -17.92 18.97
C LEU A 209 -47.47 -17.28 18.43
N PRO A 210 -46.28 -17.85 18.71
CA PRO A 210 -44.99 -17.37 18.19
C PRO A 210 -44.89 -17.26 16.66
N SER A 211 -45.73 -18.00 15.92
CA SER A 211 -45.83 -17.92 14.46
C SER A 211 -46.27 -16.54 13.96
N VAL A 212 -47.02 -15.78 14.75
CA VAL A 212 -47.43 -14.40 14.40
C VAL A 212 -46.23 -13.45 14.47
N THR A 213 -45.38 -13.60 15.49
CA THR A 213 -44.16 -12.81 15.69
C THR A 213 -43.11 -13.12 14.63
N GLU A 214 -42.88 -14.41 14.33
CA GLU A 214 -41.98 -14.84 13.25
C GLU A 214 -42.50 -14.43 11.86
N SER A 215 -43.82 -14.44 11.63
CA SER A 215 -44.42 -13.83 10.43
C SER A 215 -44.19 -12.32 10.38
N CYS A 216 -44.19 -11.63 11.52
CA CYS A 216 -43.95 -10.19 11.59
C CYS A 216 -42.50 -9.83 11.24
N PHE A 217 -41.54 -10.50 11.87
CA PHE A 217 -40.12 -10.36 11.56
C PHE A 217 -39.80 -10.67 10.09
N SER A 218 -40.41 -11.73 9.53
CA SER A 218 -40.27 -12.04 8.10
C SER A 218 -40.82 -10.92 7.21
N ASP A 219 -42.02 -10.40 7.49
CA ASP A 219 -42.61 -9.30 6.71
C ASP A 219 -41.79 -8.00 6.76
N VAL A 220 -41.04 -7.74 7.82
CA VAL A 220 -40.12 -6.58 7.91
C VAL A 220 -38.83 -6.83 7.14
N CYS A 221 -38.16 -7.97 7.36
CA CYS A 221 -36.76 -8.16 6.94
C CYS A 221 -36.58 -8.84 5.57
N LYS A 222 -37.58 -9.56 5.06
CA LYS A 222 -37.42 -10.56 3.99
C LYS A 222 -36.90 -10.02 2.66
N GLU A 223 -37.48 -8.97 2.08
CA GLU A 223 -36.98 -8.44 0.81
C GLU A 223 -35.59 -7.81 0.95
N SER A 224 -35.33 -7.07 2.02
CA SER A 224 -34.03 -6.45 2.32
C SER A 224 -32.92 -7.50 2.46
N ALA A 225 -33.18 -8.58 3.21
CA ALA A 225 -32.29 -9.74 3.31
C ALA A 225 -32.11 -10.47 1.96
N LEU A 226 -33.19 -10.70 1.22
CA LEU A 226 -33.15 -11.31 -0.12
C LEU A 226 -32.47 -10.44 -1.18
N ILE A 227 -32.33 -9.13 -0.97
CA ILE A 227 -31.48 -8.27 -1.81
C ILE A 227 -30.02 -8.39 -1.36
N LEU A 228 -29.74 -8.26 -0.06
CA LEU A 228 -28.39 -8.31 0.51
C LEU A 228 -27.65 -9.61 0.18
N PHE A 229 -28.22 -10.78 0.54
CA PHE A 229 -27.58 -12.08 0.33
C PHE A 229 -27.51 -12.49 -1.14
N ARG A 230 -28.26 -11.82 -2.03
CA ARG A 230 -28.29 -12.06 -3.47
C ARG A 230 -27.21 -11.28 -4.25
N ILE A 231 -26.53 -10.33 -3.61
CA ILE A 231 -25.45 -9.54 -4.23
C ILE A 231 -24.23 -10.42 -4.58
N PRO A 232 -23.60 -11.16 -3.63
CA PRO A 232 -22.44 -12.01 -3.94
C PRO A 232 -22.70 -13.02 -5.06
N GLY A 233 -23.79 -13.79 -4.96
CA GLY A 233 -24.19 -14.79 -5.96
C GLY A 233 -24.65 -14.23 -7.31
N LYS A 234 -24.84 -12.90 -7.43
CA LYS A 234 -25.02 -12.22 -8.72
C LYS A 234 -23.71 -11.70 -9.29
N LEU A 235 -22.81 -11.19 -8.45
CA LEU A 235 -21.47 -10.77 -8.87
C LEU A 235 -20.69 -11.97 -9.39
N ALA A 236 -20.59 -13.06 -8.60
CA ALA A 236 -19.82 -14.25 -8.98
C ALA A 236 -20.33 -14.94 -10.26
N LYS A 237 -21.66 -15.02 -10.46
CA LYS A 237 -22.24 -15.63 -11.67
C LYS A 237 -21.96 -14.81 -12.95
N HIS A 238 -21.84 -13.48 -12.85
CA HIS A 238 -21.84 -12.59 -14.03
C HIS A 238 -20.55 -11.78 -14.26
N ALA A 239 -19.62 -11.74 -13.31
CA ALA A 239 -18.29 -11.16 -13.51
C ALA A 239 -17.43 -12.00 -14.48
N LYS A 240 -16.48 -11.36 -15.16
CA LYS A 240 -15.46 -12.04 -15.98
C LYS A 240 -14.43 -12.71 -15.07
N LYS A 241 -14.48 -14.05 -15.02
CA LYS A 241 -13.48 -14.92 -14.38
C LYS A 241 -12.09 -14.71 -15.01
N SER A 242 -11.06 -14.85 -14.18
CA SER A 242 -9.65 -15.02 -14.55
C SER A 242 -8.87 -15.33 -13.26
N PRO A 243 -7.80 -16.15 -13.30
CA PRO A 243 -7.10 -16.62 -12.09
C PRO A 243 -6.72 -15.50 -11.11
N ASP A 244 -6.22 -14.36 -11.59
CA ASP A 244 -5.76 -13.23 -10.76
C ASP A 244 -6.84 -12.66 -9.81
N LYS A 245 -8.12 -12.95 -10.06
CA LYS A 245 -9.27 -12.47 -9.29
C LYS A 245 -9.73 -13.43 -8.20
N ILE A 246 -9.21 -14.67 -8.20
CA ILE A 246 -9.69 -15.74 -7.32
C ILE A 246 -9.64 -15.35 -5.84
N PHE A 247 -8.57 -14.65 -5.43
CA PHE A 247 -8.35 -14.21 -4.06
C PHE A 247 -9.51 -13.38 -3.52
N LYS A 248 -10.11 -12.50 -4.34
CA LYS A 248 -11.27 -11.70 -3.90
C LYS A 248 -12.56 -12.54 -3.80
N PHE A 249 -12.70 -13.58 -4.61
CA PHE A 249 -13.81 -14.53 -4.50
C PHE A 249 -13.63 -15.44 -3.27
N LEU A 250 -12.39 -15.80 -2.90
CA LEU A 250 -12.07 -16.52 -1.67
C LEU A 250 -12.38 -15.66 -0.43
N THR A 251 -11.94 -14.39 -0.39
CA THR A 251 -12.34 -13.45 0.69
C THR A 251 -13.86 -13.26 0.77
N LEU A 252 -14.55 -13.25 -0.40
CA LEU A 252 -16.01 -13.15 -0.46
C LEU A 252 -16.69 -14.42 0.09
N TYR A 253 -16.17 -15.61 -0.22
CA TYR A 253 -16.64 -16.87 0.35
C TYR A 253 -16.40 -16.94 1.85
N GLU A 254 -15.22 -16.55 2.33
CA GLU A 254 -14.85 -16.50 3.75
C GLU A 254 -15.79 -15.59 4.54
N GLY A 255 -16.01 -14.36 4.08
CA GLY A 255 -16.92 -13.41 4.71
C GLY A 255 -18.40 -13.79 4.63
N MET A 256 -18.82 -14.60 3.64
CA MET A 256 -20.15 -15.21 3.64
C MET A 256 -20.25 -16.39 4.63
N SER A 257 -19.19 -17.19 4.73
CA SER A 257 -19.20 -18.43 5.51
C SER A 257 -19.04 -18.18 7.01
N GLN A 258 -18.29 -17.14 7.41
CA GLN A 258 -18.03 -16.82 8.82
C GLN A 258 -19.33 -16.62 9.61
N ASP A 259 -20.24 -15.80 9.08
CA ASP A 259 -21.46 -15.38 9.80
C ASP A 259 -22.66 -16.32 9.53
N THR A 260 -22.49 -17.37 8.69
CA THR A 260 -23.59 -18.24 8.25
C THR A 260 -24.33 -18.92 9.41
N SER A 261 -23.65 -19.35 10.47
CA SER A 261 -24.31 -19.97 11.63
C SER A 261 -25.21 -18.99 12.39
N GLU A 262 -24.82 -17.72 12.49
CA GLU A 262 -25.63 -16.66 13.12
C GLU A 262 -26.85 -16.33 12.24
N ILE A 263 -26.63 -16.17 10.93
CA ILE A 263 -27.70 -15.91 9.96
C ILE A 263 -28.74 -17.03 9.96
N GLU A 264 -28.33 -18.29 10.07
CA GLU A 264 -29.27 -19.43 10.13
C GLU A 264 -30.03 -19.54 11.47
N LYS A 265 -29.48 -19.03 12.58
CA LYS A 265 -30.19 -18.90 13.87
C LYS A 265 -31.24 -17.77 13.82
N ILE A 266 -30.88 -16.60 13.27
CA ILE A 266 -31.78 -15.46 13.10
C ILE A 266 -32.98 -15.86 12.21
N PHE A 267 -32.70 -16.46 11.05
CA PHE A 267 -33.71 -16.86 10.06
C PHE A 267 -34.16 -18.33 10.17
N SER A 268 -34.14 -18.89 11.38
CA SER A 268 -34.45 -20.30 11.69
C SER A 268 -35.86 -20.75 11.27
N SER A 269 -36.83 -19.83 11.29
CA SER A 269 -38.23 -20.04 10.97
C SER A 269 -38.50 -20.53 9.53
N GLU A 270 -39.69 -21.11 9.33
CA GLU A 270 -40.22 -21.49 8.02
C GLU A 270 -40.53 -20.25 7.17
N PHE A 271 -41.09 -19.19 7.76
CA PHE A 271 -41.42 -17.93 7.07
C PHE A 271 -40.18 -17.26 6.44
N THR A 272 -38.99 -17.57 6.96
CA THR A 272 -37.68 -17.02 6.55
C THR A 272 -36.79 -18.04 5.82
N SER A 273 -37.26 -19.28 5.61
CA SER A 273 -36.56 -20.37 4.90
C SER A 273 -35.97 -19.97 3.54
N VAL A 274 -36.70 -19.14 2.78
CA VAL A 274 -36.28 -18.60 1.47
C VAL A 274 -35.00 -17.77 1.57
N ILE A 275 -34.74 -17.12 2.72
CA ILE A 275 -33.54 -16.33 2.99
C ILE A 275 -32.33 -17.26 3.16
N ARG A 276 -32.46 -18.33 3.97
CA ARG A 276 -31.43 -19.37 4.12
C ARG A 276 -31.12 -20.06 2.78
N SER A 277 -32.15 -20.39 1.99
CA SER A 277 -32.00 -20.92 0.63
C SER A 277 -31.26 -19.93 -0.30
N GLN A 278 -31.58 -18.64 -0.24
CA GLN A 278 -30.89 -17.61 -1.02
C GLN A 278 -29.43 -17.41 -0.59
N LEU A 279 -29.10 -17.51 0.71
CA LEU A 279 -27.72 -17.47 1.18
C LEU A 279 -26.93 -18.66 0.62
N ARG A 280 -27.40 -19.89 0.86
CA ARG A 280 -26.76 -21.13 0.38
C ARG A 280 -26.60 -21.13 -1.15
N SER A 281 -27.62 -20.70 -1.89
CA SER A 281 -27.56 -20.54 -3.36
C SER A 281 -26.57 -19.46 -3.83
N SER A 282 -26.33 -18.42 -3.03
CA SER A 282 -25.28 -17.43 -3.32
C SER A 282 -23.89 -17.95 -3.00
N ILE A 283 -23.69 -18.66 -1.87
CA ILE A 283 -22.41 -19.28 -1.51
C ILE A 283 -21.99 -20.26 -2.61
N GLY A 284 -22.87 -21.18 -3.01
CA GLY A 284 -22.58 -22.15 -4.08
C GLY A 284 -22.21 -21.50 -5.42
N ARG A 285 -22.68 -20.28 -5.72
CA ARG A 285 -22.27 -19.53 -6.92
C ARG A 285 -20.91 -18.83 -6.79
N VAL A 286 -20.46 -18.55 -5.57
CA VAL A 286 -19.08 -18.11 -5.31
C VAL A 286 -18.16 -19.33 -5.39
N THR A 287 -18.51 -20.45 -4.74
CA THR A 287 -17.82 -21.75 -4.86
C THR A 287 -17.61 -22.15 -6.31
N GLU A 288 -18.68 -22.14 -7.12
CA GLU A 288 -18.62 -22.45 -8.57
C GLU A 288 -17.72 -21.47 -9.35
N GLY A 289 -17.74 -20.19 -8.97
CA GLY A 289 -16.86 -19.18 -9.55
C GLY A 289 -15.38 -19.42 -9.24
N VAL A 290 -15.06 -19.87 -8.03
CA VAL A 290 -13.71 -20.28 -7.61
C VAL A 290 -13.28 -21.54 -8.35
N LYS A 291 -14.12 -22.59 -8.38
CA LYS A 291 -13.88 -23.82 -9.16
C LYS A 291 -13.61 -23.54 -10.64
N THR A 292 -14.38 -22.62 -11.25
CA THR A 292 -14.13 -22.17 -12.63
C THR A 292 -12.75 -21.54 -12.80
N MET A 293 -12.31 -20.69 -11.85
CA MET A 293 -11.03 -19.98 -11.96
C MET A 293 -9.81 -20.87 -11.71
N GLU A 294 -9.94 -21.91 -10.86
CA GLU A 294 -8.90 -22.94 -10.74
C GLU A 294 -8.81 -23.79 -12.01
N ALA A 295 -9.93 -24.19 -12.62
CA ALA A 295 -9.93 -24.89 -13.90
C ALA A 295 -9.35 -24.02 -15.04
N ASP A 296 -9.63 -22.70 -15.05
CA ASP A 296 -9.00 -21.74 -15.98
C ASP A 296 -7.47 -21.65 -15.75
N PHE A 297 -7.00 -21.71 -14.50
CA PHE A 297 -5.58 -21.69 -14.14
C PHE A 297 -4.86 -22.99 -14.51
N GLU A 298 -5.41 -24.14 -14.12
CA GLU A 298 -4.93 -25.48 -14.47
C GLU A 298 -4.80 -25.64 -15.99
N ALA A 299 -5.83 -25.22 -16.74
CA ALA A 299 -5.81 -25.21 -18.19
C ALA A 299 -4.81 -24.20 -18.79
N HIS A 300 -4.46 -23.12 -18.09
CA HIS A 300 -3.42 -22.18 -18.53
C HIS A 300 -2.02 -22.77 -18.37
N VAL A 301 -1.69 -23.35 -17.22
CA VAL A 301 -0.42 -24.05 -16.97
C VAL A 301 -0.26 -25.23 -17.94
N TYR A 302 -1.30 -26.06 -18.09
CA TYR A 302 -1.26 -27.22 -18.99
C TYR A 302 -1.09 -26.84 -20.46
N LYS A 303 -1.63 -25.69 -20.90
CA LYS A 303 -1.54 -25.20 -22.28
C LYS A 303 -0.35 -24.26 -22.54
N ASP A 304 0.58 -24.10 -21.59
CA ASP A 304 1.82 -23.38 -21.87
C ASP A 304 2.57 -24.06 -23.02
N SER A 305 2.82 -23.27 -24.05
CA SER A 305 3.51 -23.63 -25.29
C SER A 305 4.71 -22.71 -25.55
N SER A 306 5.13 -21.94 -24.54
CA SER A 306 6.30 -21.07 -24.63
C SER A 306 7.58 -21.89 -24.87
N LYS A 307 8.22 -21.60 -26.01
CA LYS A 307 9.46 -22.27 -26.47
C LYS A 307 10.75 -21.73 -25.79
N GLY A 308 10.59 -20.91 -24.75
CA GLY A 308 11.71 -20.26 -24.07
C GLY A 308 12.42 -21.21 -23.10
N VAL A 309 13.48 -21.86 -23.57
CA VAL A 309 14.47 -22.49 -22.67
C VAL A 309 15.28 -21.38 -22.01
N VAL A 310 15.47 -21.45 -20.70
CA VAL A 310 16.32 -20.49 -19.96
C VAL A 310 17.78 -20.82 -20.22
N SER A 311 18.54 -19.87 -20.75
CA SER A 311 20.00 -19.97 -20.90
C SER A 311 20.67 -20.27 -19.55
N GLY A 312 21.69 -21.12 -19.56
CA GLY A 312 22.37 -21.56 -18.33
C GLY A 312 21.55 -22.47 -17.40
N GLY A 313 20.37 -22.95 -17.82
CA GLY A 313 19.58 -23.93 -17.05
C GLY A 313 18.86 -23.35 -15.83
N GLY A 314 18.69 -22.03 -15.77
CA GLY A 314 18.07 -21.32 -14.64
C GLY A 314 16.58 -21.61 -14.42
N ILE A 315 16.01 -20.97 -13.40
CA ILE A 315 14.61 -21.16 -12.99
C ILE A 315 13.65 -20.54 -14.03
N HIS A 316 12.79 -21.39 -14.60
CA HIS A 316 11.84 -21.02 -15.65
C HIS A 316 10.75 -20.04 -15.13
N PRO A 317 10.31 -19.05 -15.94
CA PRO A 317 9.31 -18.06 -15.51
C PRO A 317 7.98 -18.67 -15.04
N LEU A 318 7.51 -19.77 -15.65
CA LEU A 318 6.31 -20.50 -15.21
C LEU A 318 6.43 -20.96 -13.75
N THR A 319 7.57 -21.52 -13.37
CA THR A 319 7.87 -21.97 -12.01
C THR A 319 7.81 -20.82 -11.01
N LYS A 320 8.25 -19.61 -11.39
CA LYS A 320 8.15 -18.41 -10.55
C LYS A 320 6.70 -17.91 -10.46
N TYR A 321 5.95 -17.91 -11.58
CA TYR A 321 4.55 -17.47 -11.63
C TYR A 321 3.63 -18.38 -10.79
N GLU A 322 3.68 -19.69 -11.04
CA GLU A 322 2.79 -20.68 -10.43
C GLU A 322 3.07 -20.86 -8.94
N MET A 323 4.33 -20.93 -8.51
CA MET A 323 4.64 -20.97 -7.09
C MET A 323 4.19 -19.70 -6.36
N ASN A 324 4.26 -18.52 -6.99
CA ASN A 324 3.72 -17.29 -6.39
C ASN A 324 2.19 -17.32 -6.30
N TYR A 325 1.49 -17.86 -7.31
CA TYR A 325 0.04 -18.05 -7.30
C TYR A 325 -0.40 -19.01 -6.17
N MET A 326 0.22 -20.19 -6.07
CA MET A 326 -0.02 -21.17 -5.01
C MET A 326 0.31 -20.63 -3.61
N VAL A 327 1.42 -19.89 -3.45
CA VAL A 327 1.77 -19.25 -2.17
C VAL A 327 0.66 -18.29 -1.75
N ASN A 328 0.12 -17.48 -2.67
CA ASN A 328 -1.00 -16.59 -2.37
C ASN A 328 -2.30 -17.38 -2.05
N LEU A 329 -2.59 -18.47 -2.77
CA LEU A 329 -3.74 -19.35 -2.46
C LEU A 329 -3.62 -19.98 -1.07
N SER A 330 -2.40 -20.32 -0.61
CA SER A 330 -2.18 -20.96 0.69
C SER A 330 -2.59 -20.11 1.90
N TYR A 331 -2.77 -18.80 1.75
CA TYR A 331 -3.36 -17.94 2.79
C TYR A 331 -4.86 -18.21 3.00
N HIS A 332 -5.54 -18.74 1.98
CA HIS A 332 -6.96 -19.09 1.95
C HIS A 332 -7.20 -20.61 2.00
N ALA A 333 -6.21 -21.39 2.43
CA ALA A 333 -6.26 -22.86 2.38
C ALA A 333 -7.50 -23.46 3.08
N SER A 334 -7.94 -22.90 4.21
CA SER A 334 -9.12 -23.38 4.96
C SER A 334 -10.47 -23.04 4.31
N ALA A 335 -10.49 -22.11 3.34
CA ALA A 335 -11.63 -21.86 2.47
C ALA A 335 -11.60 -22.75 1.23
N LEU A 336 -10.41 -22.89 0.61
CA LEU A 336 -10.19 -23.80 -0.51
C LEU A 336 -10.52 -25.24 -0.17
N ASP A 337 -10.12 -25.74 1.00
CA ASP A 337 -10.40 -27.12 1.43
C ASP A 337 -11.91 -27.45 1.43
N LYS A 338 -12.73 -26.51 1.90
CA LYS A 338 -14.21 -26.62 1.92
C LYS A 338 -14.86 -26.42 0.55
N ILE A 339 -14.19 -25.68 -0.35
CA ILE A 339 -14.62 -25.50 -1.74
C ILE A 339 -14.28 -26.74 -2.58
N LEU A 340 -13.14 -27.39 -2.29
CA LEU A 340 -12.56 -28.48 -3.05
C LEU A 340 -12.99 -29.88 -2.56
N ALA A 341 -13.63 -29.99 -1.40
CA ALA A 341 -14.19 -31.26 -0.91
C ALA A 341 -15.09 -31.98 -1.93
N ASP A 342 -15.91 -31.22 -2.68
CA ASP A 342 -16.74 -31.73 -3.78
C ASP A 342 -16.14 -31.39 -5.17
N TYR A 343 -14.81 -31.26 -5.30
CA TYR A 343 -14.16 -31.03 -6.59
C TYR A 343 -13.60 -32.34 -7.14
N PRO A 344 -14.02 -32.80 -8.32
CA PRO A 344 -13.43 -33.98 -8.93
C PRO A 344 -12.00 -33.66 -9.35
N VAL A 345 -11.02 -34.16 -8.59
CA VAL A 345 -9.61 -34.20 -9.05
C VAL A 345 -9.60 -35.01 -10.33
N SER A 346 -9.28 -34.36 -11.46
CA SER A 346 -9.43 -34.92 -12.79
C SER A 346 -8.29 -35.91 -13.11
N LEU A 347 -8.36 -37.09 -12.50
CA LEU A 347 -7.50 -38.27 -12.76
C LEU A 347 -7.68 -38.87 -14.18
N GLN A 348 -8.16 -38.08 -15.14
CA GLN A 348 -8.13 -38.38 -16.57
C GLN A 348 -6.86 -37.81 -17.21
N SER A 349 -5.70 -38.30 -16.74
CA SER A 349 -4.37 -37.99 -17.25
C SER A 349 -3.49 -39.25 -17.21
N PRO A 350 -2.60 -39.51 -18.19
CA PRO A 350 -1.92 -40.81 -18.33
C PRO A 350 -0.75 -41.04 -17.35
N LEU A 351 -0.76 -40.41 -16.17
CA LEU A 351 0.37 -40.40 -15.22
C LEU A 351 0.16 -41.38 -14.06
N PRO A 352 1.23 -41.97 -13.48
CA PRO A 352 1.10 -43.14 -12.62
C PRO A 352 0.45 -42.86 -11.26
N GLU A 353 -0.41 -43.78 -10.82
CA GLU A 353 -1.04 -43.79 -9.49
C GLU A 353 0.00 -43.77 -8.36
N SER A 354 1.21 -44.30 -8.61
CA SER A 354 2.34 -44.32 -7.69
C SER A 354 2.92 -42.95 -7.29
N TYR A 355 2.46 -41.85 -7.89
CA TYR A 355 2.73 -40.53 -7.31
C TYR A 355 1.98 -40.30 -5.99
N PHE A 356 0.78 -40.89 -5.83
CA PHE A 356 -0.12 -40.70 -4.67
C PHE A 356 -0.27 -41.95 -3.78
N GLU A 357 0.41 -43.05 -4.10
CA GLU A 357 0.39 -44.28 -3.28
C GLU A 357 0.82 -44.01 -1.83
N GLY A 358 -0.10 -44.27 -0.88
CA GLY A 358 0.12 -44.11 0.56
C GLY A 358 -0.38 -42.79 1.18
N GLU A 359 -1.04 -41.92 0.43
CA GLU A 359 -1.38 -40.55 0.86
C GLU A 359 -2.87 -40.35 1.26
N THR A 360 -3.53 -41.41 1.77
CA THR A 360 -4.96 -41.46 2.22
C THR A 360 -5.35 -40.56 3.40
N MET A 361 -4.49 -39.62 3.82
CA MET A 361 -4.76 -38.64 4.88
C MET A 361 -4.60 -37.18 4.44
N TRP A 362 -4.38 -36.91 3.15
CA TRP A 362 -4.28 -35.53 2.66
C TRP A 362 -5.67 -34.90 2.51
N SER A 363 -5.78 -33.63 2.87
CA SER A 363 -7.01 -32.87 2.68
C SER A 363 -7.19 -32.44 1.22
N PRO A 364 -8.41 -32.12 0.77
CA PRO A 364 -8.69 -31.69 -0.61
C PRO A 364 -7.75 -30.57 -1.13
N VAL A 365 -7.42 -29.57 -0.31
CA VAL A 365 -6.48 -28.50 -0.74
C VAL A 365 -5.02 -28.97 -0.85
N ALA A 366 -4.61 -29.97 -0.06
CA ALA A 366 -3.27 -30.56 -0.17
C ALA A 366 -3.11 -31.42 -1.44
N LEU A 367 -4.12 -32.23 -1.76
CA LEU A 367 -4.18 -32.97 -3.04
C LEU A 367 -4.15 -32.01 -4.23
N HIS A 368 -4.91 -30.92 -4.17
CA HIS A 368 -4.97 -29.93 -5.25
C HIS A 368 -3.65 -29.17 -5.45
N PHE A 369 -2.99 -28.72 -4.38
CA PHE A 369 -1.65 -28.10 -4.52
C PHE A 369 -0.59 -29.10 -5.01
N ALA A 370 -0.64 -30.37 -4.58
CA ALA A 370 0.25 -31.39 -5.11
C ALA A 370 -0.02 -31.71 -6.60
N TRP A 371 -1.28 -31.65 -7.04
CA TRP A 371 -1.68 -31.81 -8.44
C TRP A 371 -1.16 -30.67 -9.33
N LEU A 372 -1.31 -29.40 -8.91
CA LEU A 372 -0.73 -28.26 -9.63
C LEU A 372 0.80 -28.40 -9.76
N ILE A 373 1.50 -28.71 -8.67
CA ILE A 373 2.96 -28.96 -8.72
C ILE A 373 3.30 -30.13 -9.66
N LEU A 374 2.48 -31.19 -9.70
CA LEU A 374 2.71 -32.31 -10.62
C LEU A 374 2.56 -31.89 -12.10
N ILE A 375 1.58 -31.03 -12.42
CA ILE A 375 1.44 -30.45 -13.77
C ILE A 375 2.65 -29.59 -14.11
N LEU A 376 3.07 -28.69 -13.20
CA LEU A 376 4.27 -27.86 -13.37
C LEU A 376 5.52 -28.72 -13.63
N LEU A 377 5.74 -29.76 -12.81
CA LEU A 377 6.89 -30.64 -12.96
C LEU A 377 6.84 -31.44 -14.27
N GLY A 378 5.67 -31.92 -14.70
CA GLY A 378 5.51 -32.56 -16.01
C GLY A 378 5.79 -31.61 -17.18
N LYS A 379 5.36 -30.35 -17.08
CA LYS A 379 5.65 -29.31 -18.09
C LYS A 379 7.13 -28.92 -18.12
N LEU A 380 7.81 -28.95 -16.97
CA LEU A 380 9.26 -28.75 -16.88
C LEU A 380 10.05 -29.94 -17.44
N ASP A 381 9.58 -31.17 -17.24
CA ASP A 381 10.15 -32.40 -17.83
C ASP A 381 10.14 -32.29 -19.37
N SER A 382 8.97 -32.02 -19.98
CA SER A 382 8.86 -31.81 -21.44
C SER A 382 9.64 -30.59 -21.97
N LYS A 383 9.89 -29.57 -21.14
CA LYS A 383 10.77 -28.44 -21.51
C LYS A 383 12.25 -28.79 -21.41
N SER A 384 12.63 -29.75 -20.55
CA SER A 384 14.02 -30.20 -20.40
C SER A 384 14.52 -31.00 -21.61
N GLU A 385 13.60 -31.59 -22.39
CA GLU A 385 13.89 -32.22 -23.69
C GLU A 385 14.35 -31.22 -24.77
N LEU A 386 14.11 -29.91 -24.56
CA LEU A 386 14.54 -28.84 -25.46
C LEU A 386 15.95 -28.31 -25.13
N CYS A 387 16.59 -28.79 -24.05
CA CYS A 387 17.97 -28.46 -23.73
C CYS A 387 18.95 -29.19 -24.69
N LYS A 388 20.07 -28.53 -25.02
CA LYS A 388 21.05 -29.05 -25.98
C LYS A 388 21.92 -30.20 -25.47
N ASP A 389 22.00 -30.39 -24.15
CA ASP A 389 22.74 -31.47 -23.49
C ASP A 389 21.90 -32.07 -22.36
N ALA A 390 22.04 -33.37 -22.12
CA ALA A 390 21.36 -34.08 -21.05
C ALA A 390 21.85 -33.66 -19.65
N SER A 391 23.09 -33.20 -19.50
CA SER A 391 23.54 -32.60 -18.24
C SER A 391 22.77 -31.30 -17.95
N LEU A 392 22.56 -30.44 -18.96
CA LEU A 392 21.75 -29.23 -18.87
C LEU A 392 20.27 -29.52 -18.58
N SER A 393 19.68 -30.57 -19.18
CA SER A 393 18.32 -31.03 -18.85
C SER A 393 18.18 -31.36 -17.36
N TYR A 394 19.12 -32.15 -16.81
CA TYR A 394 19.08 -32.50 -15.39
C TYR A 394 19.39 -31.33 -14.45
N LEU A 395 20.26 -30.39 -14.85
CA LEU A 395 20.53 -29.18 -14.09
C LEU A 395 19.28 -28.28 -14.02
N PHE A 396 18.60 -28.08 -15.14
CA PHE A 396 17.35 -27.33 -15.22
C PHE A 396 16.25 -27.93 -14.33
N LEU A 397 16.10 -29.27 -14.33
CA LEU A 397 15.15 -29.96 -13.46
C LEU A 397 15.53 -29.84 -11.97
N ALA A 398 16.82 -29.95 -11.63
CA ALA A 398 17.30 -29.76 -10.26
C ALA A 398 17.02 -28.33 -9.75
N ASN A 399 17.35 -27.31 -10.54
CA ASN A 399 17.11 -25.90 -10.23
C ASN A 399 15.64 -25.58 -9.98
N ASN A 400 14.76 -25.98 -10.91
CA ASN A 400 13.34 -25.67 -10.82
C ASN A 400 12.67 -26.43 -9.66
N LEU A 401 12.99 -27.72 -9.46
CA LEU A 401 12.45 -28.47 -8.34
C LEU A 401 12.99 -27.97 -6.98
N GLN A 402 14.27 -27.58 -6.90
CA GLN A 402 14.82 -27.00 -5.67
C GLN A 402 14.14 -25.68 -5.32
N TYR A 403 13.84 -24.82 -6.30
CA TYR A 403 13.05 -23.61 -6.07
C TYR A 403 11.64 -23.91 -5.54
N VAL A 404 10.94 -24.89 -6.13
CA VAL A 404 9.63 -25.35 -5.65
C VAL A 404 9.73 -25.84 -4.19
N VAL A 405 10.70 -26.72 -3.90
CA VAL A 405 10.93 -27.26 -2.54
C VAL A 405 11.27 -26.16 -1.53
N THR A 406 12.13 -25.21 -1.89
CA THR A 406 12.51 -24.07 -1.04
C THR A 406 11.33 -23.11 -0.83
N LYS A 407 10.49 -22.88 -1.84
CA LYS A 407 9.24 -22.09 -1.71
C LYS A 407 8.17 -22.79 -0.87
N VAL A 408 8.04 -24.11 -0.96
CA VAL A 408 7.17 -24.86 -0.03
C VAL A 408 7.69 -24.76 1.40
N LYS A 409 8.98 -25.04 1.65
CA LYS A 409 9.61 -24.96 2.99
C LYS A 409 9.52 -23.58 3.65
N SER A 410 9.52 -22.49 2.87
CA SER A 410 9.57 -21.11 3.38
C SER A 410 8.22 -20.39 3.47
N THR A 411 7.11 -21.07 3.19
CA THR A 411 5.77 -20.46 3.14
C THR A 411 4.69 -21.33 3.78
N LYS A 412 3.45 -20.82 3.88
CA LYS A 412 2.30 -21.57 4.44
C LYS A 412 1.98 -22.87 3.68
N LEU A 413 2.50 -23.06 2.46
CA LEU A 413 2.42 -24.35 1.74
C LEU A 413 3.03 -25.51 2.55
N TYR A 414 4.04 -25.27 3.39
CA TYR A 414 4.60 -26.29 4.29
C TYR A 414 3.53 -26.89 5.21
N ASN A 415 2.62 -26.06 5.72
CA ASN A 415 1.57 -26.48 6.65
C ASN A 415 0.45 -27.30 5.96
N VAL A 416 0.45 -27.34 4.62
CA VAL A 416 -0.56 -28.03 3.81
C VAL A 416 0.01 -29.31 3.19
N LEU A 417 1.22 -29.25 2.63
CA LEU A 417 1.88 -30.41 1.98
C LEU A 417 2.71 -31.25 2.96
N GLY A 418 3.16 -30.67 4.06
CA GLY A 418 3.87 -31.36 5.14
C GLY A 418 5.28 -31.87 4.80
N GLU A 419 5.95 -32.37 5.83
CA GLU A 419 7.36 -32.80 5.75
C GLU A 419 7.57 -33.98 4.78
N LYS A 420 6.62 -34.94 4.72
CA LYS A 420 6.72 -36.12 3.84
C LYS A 420 6.86 -35.72 2.36
N TRP A 421 5.99 -34.81 1.88
CA TRP A 421 6.04 -34.29 0.52
C TRP A 421 7.39 -33.59 0.25
N VAL A 422 7.82 -32.79 1.22
CA VAL A 422 9.07 -32.01 1.16
C VAL A 422 10.31 -32.92 1.10
N ASN A 423 10.33 -34.01 1.85
CA ASN A 423 11.44 -34.97 1.87
C ASN A 423 11.47 -35.82 0.57
N LYS A 424 10.30 -36.30 0.10
CA LYS A 424 10.11 -36.99 -1.19
C LYS A 424 10.73 -36.18 -2.35
N HIS A 425 10.44 -34.88 -2.41
CA HIS A 425 10.94 -34.00 -3.47
C HIS A 425 12.39 -33.52 -3.23
N SER A 426 12.82 -33.33 -1.98
CA SER A 426 14.24 -33.03 -1.68
C SER A 426 15.16 -34.17 -2.15
N SER A 427 14.75 -35.44 -1.99
CA SER A 427 15.48 -36.60 -2.52
C SER A 427 15.54 -36.61 -4.05
N LYS A 428 14.46 -36.20 -4.73
CA LYS A 428 14.44 -36.11 -6.21
C LYS A 428 15.35 -34.99 -6.75
N VAL A 429 15.53 -33.86 -6.03
CA VAL A 429 16.56 -32.85 -6.35
C VAL A 429 17.96 -33.46 -6.31
N VAL A 430 18.28 -34.23 -5.25
CA VAL A 430 19.58 -34.91 -5.13
C VAL A 430 19.79 -35.94 -6.25
N GLN A 431 18.73 -36.64 -6.67
CA GLN A 431 18.78 -37.55 -7.83
C GLN A 431 19.05 -36.82 -9.14
N TYR A 432 18.41 -35.67 -9.39
CA TYR A 432 18.68 -34.85 -10.59
C TYR A 432 20.11 -34.29 -10.58
N ALA A 433 20.60 -33.78 -9.46
CA ALA A 433 21.98 -33.32 -9.32
C ALA A 433 23.00 -34.45 -9.60
N ALA A 434 22.78 -35.64 -9.02
CA ALA A 434 23.62 -36.82 -9.27
C ALA A 434 23.56 -37.31 -10.73
N ASN A 435 22.44 -37.08 -11.44
CA ASN A 435 22.33 -37.36 -12.86
C ASN A 435 23.11 -36.36 -13.73
N TYR A 436 23.03 -35.06 -13.44
CA TYR A 436 23.85 -34.03 -14.08
C TYR A 436 25.36 -34.35 -13.91
N GLU A 437 25.82 -34.64 -12.67
CA GLU A 437 27.21 -35.00 -12.38
C GLU A 437 27.69 -36.25 -13.13
N ARG A 438 26.76 -37.17 -13.47
CA ARG A 438 27.03 -38.39 -14.21
C ARG A 438 27.10 -38.17 -15.71
N MET A 439 26.29 -37.26 -16.26
CA MET A 439 26.20 -37.05 -17.72
C MET A 439 27.27 -36.08 -18.25
N GLY A 440 27.57 -35.00 -17.53
CA GLY A 440 28.65 -34.08 -17.93
C GLY A 440 30.02 -34.59 -17.52
N TRP A 441 30.32 -34.46 -16.22
CA TRP A 441 31.60 -34.84 -15.59
C TRP A 441 31.96 -36.33 -15.69
N GLY A 442 31.04 -37.20 -16.11
CA GLY A 442 31.29 -38.62 -16.35
C GLY A 442 32.45 -38.89 -17.30
N ARG A 443 32.58 -38.11 -18.39
CA ARG A 443 33.71 -38.20 -19.34
C ARG A 443 35.03 -37.88 -18.64
N VAL A 444 35.12 -36.68 -18.06
CA VAL A 444 36.29 -36.17 -17.31
C VAL A 444 36.76 -37.16 -16.25
N ILE A 445 35.84 -37.66 -15.42
CA ILE A 445 36.12 -38.60 -14.31
C ILE A 445 36.56 -39.98 -14.85
N SER A 446 36.21 -40.34 -16.08
CA SER A 446 36.62 -41.60 -16.74
C SER A 446 37.97 -41.53 -17.46
N SER A 447 38.43 -40.33 -17.85
CA SER A 447 39.77 -40.13 -18.43
C SER A 447 40.91 -40.38 -17.43
N LEU A 448 40.61 -40.25 -16.14
CA LEU A 448 41.54 -40.48 -15.03
C LEU A 448 41.61 -41.98 -14.67
N PRO A 449 42.82 -42.54 -14.49
CA PRO A 449 43.00 -43.93 -14.05
C PRO A 449 42.24 -44.24 -12.76
N LYS A 450 41.52 -45.37 -12.73
CA LYS A 450 40.83 -45.86 -11.53
C LYS A 450 41.83 -46.32 -10.46
N ASP A 451 42.87 -47.02 -10.89
CA ASP A 451 43.95 -47.54 -10.05
C ASP A 451 45.31 -47.17 -10.63
N LEU A 452 46.22 -46.72 -9.75
CA LEU A 452 47.59 -46.30 -10.08
C LEU A 452 48.64 -47.33 -9.63
N THR A 453 48.21 -48.53 -9.25
CA THR A 453 49.05 -49.64 -8.74
C THR A 453 49.73 -50.45 -9.84
N VAL A 454 49.23 -50.41 -11.08
CA VAL A 454 49.85 -51.04 -12.25
C VAL A 454 50.97 -50.14 -12.81
N GLU A 455 52.01 -50.74 -13.40
CA GLU A 455 53.03 -50.01 -14.16
C GLU A 455 52.48 -49.51 -15.50
N ILE A 456 51.82 -48.34 -15.45
CA ILE A 456 51.40 -47.61 -16.65
C ILE A 456 52.63 -46.99 -17.31
N SER A 457 52.89 -47.31 -18.57
CA SER A 457 54.00 -46.77 -19.35
C SER A 457 53.90 -45.25 -19.54
N LEU A 458 55.06 -44.59 -19.64
CA LEU A 458 55.15 -43.11 -19.65
C LEU A 458 54.29 -42.47 -20.74
N ASP A 459 54.17 -43.09 -21.91
CA ASP A 459 53.41 -42.52 -23.03
C ASP A 459 51.89 -42.68 -22.86
N LYS A 460 51.42 -43.75 -22.20
CA LYS A 460 50.01 -43.87 -21.77
C LYS A 460 49.66 -42.84 -20.70
N VAL A 461 50.60 -42.47 -19.83
CA VAL A 461 50.41 -41.37 -18.86
C VAL A 461 50.29 -40.01 -19.58
N LYS A 462 51.14 -39.74 -20.58
CA LYS A 462 51.02 -38.54 -21.43
C LYS A 462 49.68 -38.50 -22.18
N GLU A 463 49.21 -39.65 -22.66
CA GLU A 463 47.90 -39.80 -23.32
C GLU A 463 46.74 -39.49 -22.35
N CYS A 464 46.76 -40.04 -21.13
CA CYS A 464 45.78 -39.71 -20.08
C CYS A 464 45.76 -38.22 -19.74
N PHE A 465 46.91 -37.55 -19.61
CA PHE A 465 46.95 -36.09 -19.40
C PHE A 465 46.34 -35.31 -20.58
N LYS A 466 46.73 -35.62 -21.82
CA LYS A 466 46.17 -34.97 -23.02
C LYS A 466 44.66 -35.16 -23.11
N ARG A 467 44.18 -36.37 -22.87
CA ARG A 467 42.75 -36.69 -22.88
C ARG A 467 42.00 -35.95 -21.78
N PHE A 468 42.51 -35.97 -20.54
CA PHE A 468 41.92 -35.22 -19.44
C PHE A 468 41.82 -33.73 -19.75
N ASN A 469 42.88 -33.11 -20.28
CA ASN A 469 42.86 -31.68 -20.60
C ASN A 469 41.75 -31.36 -21.63
N VAL A 470 41.59 -32.17 -22.68
CA VAL A 470 40.51 -31.99 -23.68
C VAL A 470 39.13 -32.25 -23.08
N ASP A 471 38.93 -33.38 -22.41
CA ASP A 471 37.64 -33.75 -21.80
C ASP A 471 37.22 -32.69 -20.75
N PHE A 472 38.17 -32.12 -19.98
CA PHE A 472 37.95 -31.07 -18.98
C PHE A 472 37.64 -29.71 -19.63
N GLU A 473 38.43 -29.27 -20.61
CA GLU A 473 38.22 -27.98 -21.28
C GLU A 473 36.94 -27.92 -22.12
N GLU A 474 36.50 -29.06 -22.67
CA GLU A 474 35.23 -29.13 -23.39
C GLU A 474 34.04 -29.00 -22.42
N GLU A 475 34.08 -29.67 -21.26
CA GLU A 475 32.99 -29.62 -20.30
C GLU A 475 32.95 -28.30 -19.53
N TYR A 476 34.08 -27.82 -19.02
CA TYR A 476 34.18 -26.53 -18.34
C TYR A 476 33.65 -25.38 -19.20
N ARG A 477 33.96 -25.38 -20.51
CA ARG A 477 33.49 -24.35 -21.45
C ARG A 477 31.99 -24.43 -21.76
N LYS A 478 31.34 -25.58 -21.57
CA LYS A 478 29.87 -25.67 -21.65
C LYS A 478 29.22 -25.09 -20.40
N GLU A 479 29.77 -25.43 -19.24
CA GLU A 479 29.11 -25.27 -17.94
C GLU A 479 29.45 -23.95 -17.21
N VAL A 480 30.45 -23.18 -17.69
CA VAL A 480 30.78 -21.85 -17.12
C VAL A 480 29.62 -20.85 -17.20
N ASP A 481 28.80 -20.93 -18.25
CA ASP A 481 27.59 -20.09 -18.43
C ASP A 481 26.36 -20.60 -17.64
N TRP A 482 26.49 -21.69 -16.87
CA TRP A 482 25.34 -22.35 -16.22
C TRP A 482 25.18 -21.87 -14.77
N VAL A 483 23.92 -21.75 -14.32
CA VAL A 483 23.57 -21.05 -13.07
C VAL A 483 22.80 -21.97 -12.13
N VAL A 484 23.25 -22.11 -10.89
CA VAL A 484 22.49 -22.74 -9.79
C VAL A 484 22.17 -21.71 -8.71
N GLN A 485 20.93 -21.19 -8.72
CA GLN A 485 20.53 -20.07 -7.83
C GLN A 485 20.43 -20.45 -6.34
N ASP A 486 20.32 -21.73 -5.99
CA ASP A 486 20.37 -22.19 -4.59
C ASP A 486 21.81 -22.52 -4.21
N SER A 487 22.45 -21.66 -3.42
CA SER A 487 23.85 -21.84 -3.00
C SER A 487 24.10 -23.16 -2.28
N LYS A 488 23.16 -23.65 -1.46
CA LYS A 488 23.30 -24.93 -0.74
C LYS A 488 23.20 -26.15 -1.65
N LEU A 489 22.59 -26.01 -2.83
CA LEU A 489 22.65 -27.00 -3.89
C LEU A 489 23.93 -26.85 -4.71
N ARG A 490 24.28 -25.62 -5.11
CA ARG A 490 25.49 -25.27 -5.87
C ARG A 490 26.76 -25.78 -5.18
N ASP A 491 26.94 -25.46 -3.90
CA ASP A 491 28.07 -25.89 -3.08
C ASP A 491 28.18 -27.42 -2.98
N LYS A 492 27.05 -28.13 -2.87
CA LYS A 492 27.06 -29.59 -2.81
C LYS A 492 27.51 -30.21 -4.14
N MET A 493 27.07 -29.65 -5.26
CA MET A 493 27.43 -30.10 -6.60
C MET A 493 28.92 -29.80 -6.89
N LYS A 494 29.37 -28.56 -6.64
CA LYS A 494 30.79 -28.16 -6.66
C LYS A 494 31.66 -29.13 -5.85
N ASN A 495 31.37 -29.29 -4.55
CA ASN A 495 32.15 -30.16 -3.66
C ASN A 495 32.11 -31.64 -4.07
N SER A 496 31.01 -32.12 -4.65
CA SER A 496 30.92 -33.49 -5.18
C SER A 496 31.84 -33.68 -6.40
N ILE A 497 31.83 -32.74 -7.36
CA ILE A 497 32.69 -32.76 -8.55
C ILE A 497 34.16 -32.62 -8.14
N ILE A 498 34.52 -31.60 -7.36
CA ILE A 498 35.88 -31.36 -6.85
C ILE A 498 36.43 -32.62 -6.19
N ARG A 499 35.67 -33.24 -5.26
CA ARG A 499 36.09 -34.48 -4.57
C ARG A 499 36.27 -35.67 -5.52
N LYS A 500 35.52 -35.75 -6.63
CA LYS A 500 35.64 -36.83 -7.63
C LYS A 500 36.81 -36.62 -8.59
N VAL A 501 37.16 -35.37 -8.90
CA VAL A 501 38.22 -34.99 -9.84
C VAL A 501 39.58 -34.84 -9.14
N ASP A 502 39.70 -33.94 -8.15
CA ASP A 502 40.98 -33.65 -7.45
C ASP A 502 41.60 -34.92 -6.85
N ALA A 503 40.82 -35.70 -6.09
CA ALA A 503 41.32 -36.90 -5.40
C ALA A 503 41.83 -38.02 -6.34
N ARG A 504 41.56 -37.91 -7.66
CA ARG A 504 42.15 -38.75 -8.71
C ARG A 504 43.27 -38.03 -9.45
N TYR A 505 43.06 -36.78 -9.86
CA TYR A 505 44.05 -35.99 -10.59
C TYR A 505 45.31 -35.78 -9.77
N ARG A 506 45.19 -35.33 -8.52
CA ARG A 506 46.29 -35.09 -7.58
C ARG A 506 47.16 -36.33 -7.39
N LYS A 507 46.56 -37.51 -7.20
CA LYS A 507 47.29 -38.79 -7.09
C LYS A 507 48.08 -39.15 -8.36
N MET A 508 47.52 -38.86 -9.55
CA MET A 508 48.21 -39.07 -10.82
C MET A 508 49.34 -38.04 -11.02
N TYR A 509 49.06 -36.75 -10.76
CA TYR A 509 50.00 -35.65 -10.83
C TYR A 509 51.20 -35.87 -9.91
N ASP A 510 50.99 -36.11 -8.62
CA ASP A 510 52.08 -36.29 -7.64
C ASP A 510 52.96 -37.51 -7.94
N LYS A 511 52.34 -38.66 -8.28
CA LYS A 511 53.08 -39.88 -8.65
C LYS A 511 54.00 -39.63 -9.85
N TYR A 512 53.51 -38.98 -10.89
CA TYR A 512 54.27 -38.82 -12.14
C TYR A 512 55.13 -37.56 -12.20
N LYS A 513 54.86 -36.52 -11.40
CA LYS A 513 55.75 -35.34 -11.21
C LYS A 513 57.16 -35.76 -10.78
N VAL A 514 57.27 -36.70 -9.84
CA VAL A 514 58.55 -37.24 -9.35
C VAL A 514 59.29 -38.07 -10.41
N VAL A 515 58.56 -38.74 -11.32
CA VAL A 515 59.13 -39.52 -12.43
C VAL A 515 59.60 -38.60 -13.56
N LEU A 516 58.77 -37.62 -13.94
CA LEU A 516 59.05 -36.62 -14.97
C LEU A 516 60.21 -35.70 -14.58
N ALA A 517 60.33 -35.31 -13.31
CA ALA A 517 61.44 -34.50 -12.81
C ALA A 517 62.83 -35.18 -12.92
N LYS A 518 62.89 -36.51 -13.11
CA LYS A 518 64.13 -37.27 -13.29
C LYS A 518 64.54 -37.43 -14.76
N THR A 519 63.70 -37.07 -15.73
CA THR A 519 63.98 -37.24 -17.16
C THR A 519 64.65 -35.99 -17.76
N ARG A 520 65.65 -36.15 -18.64
CA ARG A 520 66.48 -35.05 -19.16
C ARG A 520 65.77 -34.07 -20.14
N GLU A 521 64.49 -34.27 -20.47
CA GLU A 521 63.74 -33.42 -21.42
C GLU A 521 62.95 -32.28 -20.75
N LYS A 522 63.62 -31.49 -19.90
CA LYS A 522 63.00 -30.48 -19.03
C LYS A 522 62.14 -29.41 -19.77
N GLY A 523 62.34 -29.21 -21.07
CA GLY A 523 61.61 -28.23 -21.90
C GLY A 523 60.48 -28.77 -22.80
N LYS A 524 60.14 -30.07 -22.74
CA LYS A 524 59.00 -30.65 -23.48
C LYS A 524 57.79 -31.00 -22.62
N ILE A 525 57.92 -30.93 -21.29
CA ILE A 525 56.96 -31.52 -20.34
C ILE A 525 55.80 -30.56 -20.03
N ASP A 526 56.07 -29.26 -19.95
CA ASP A 526 55.05 -28.21 -19.73
C ASP A 526 53.98 -28.17 -20.84
N TYR A 527 54.29 -28.74 -22.01
CA TYR A 527 53.36 -28.88 -23.15
C TYR A 527 52.35 -30.05 -22.99
N VAL A 528 52.41 -30.82 -21.90
CA VAL A 528 51.55 -32.00 -21.68
C VAL A 528 50.67 -31.86 -20.43
N VAL A 529 51.20 -31.29 -19.35
CA VAL A 529 50.48 -31.09 -18.08
C VAL A 529 50.06 -29.62 -17.98
N LYS A 530 48.87 -29.30 -18.52
CA LYS A 530 48.38 -27.92 -18.67
C LYS A 530 47.84 -27.29 -17.38
N PHE A 531 47.49 -28.10 -16.39
CA PHE A 531 46.90 -27.67 -15.13
C PHE A 531 47.63 -28.32 -13.94
N THR A 532 47.85 -27.58 -12.87
CA THR A 532 48.18 -28.15 -11.56
C THR A 532 46.91 -28.58 -10.81
N PRO A 533 47.00 -29.41 -9.76
CA PRO A 533 45.86 -29.72 -8.90
C PRO A 533 45.24 -28.47 -8.26
N GLU A 534 46.04 -27.42 -8.06
CA GLU A 534 45.61 -26.12 -7.54
C GLU A 534 44.83 -25.33 -8.60
N ASP A 535 45.30 -25.28 -9.85
CA ASP A 535 44.58 -24.63 -10.96
C ASP A 535 43.22 -25.29 -11.20
N LEU A 536 43.16 -26.63 -11.24
CA LEU A 536 41.90 -27.37 -11.39
C LEU A 536 40.93 -27.11 -10.25
N LYS A 537 41.43 -26.93 -9.03
CA LYS A 537 40.59 -26.58 -7.88
C LYS A 537 40.00 -25.17 -8.04
N ASN A 538 40.76 -24.22 -8.59
CA ASN A 538 40.27 -22.87 -8.89
C ASN A 538 39.19 -22.93 -9.98
N TYR A 539 39.48 -23.48 -11.17
CA TYR A 539 38.48 -23.63 -12.25
C TYR A 539 37.20 -24.36 -11.79
N LEU A 540 37.31 -25.40 -10.95
CA LEU A 540 36.13 -26.10 -10.41
C LEU A 540 35.40 -25.36 -9.28
N SER A 541 35.99 -24.31 -8.71
CA SER A 541 35.34 -23.44 -7.72
C SER A 541 34.43 -22.39 -8.36
N ASP A 542 34.66 -22.03 -9.64
CA ASP A 542 33.91 -20.99 -10.37
C ASP A 542 32.69 -21.56 -11.15
N LEU A 543 32.57 -22.89 -11.16
CA LEU A 543 31.55 -23.64 -11.91
C LEU A 543 30.14 -23.45 -11.33
N LEU A 544 29.11 -23.35 -12.18
CA LEU A 544 27.70 -23.24 -11.80
C LEU A 544 27.27 -21.94 -11.07
N ASP A 545 28.17 -20.99 -10.80
CA ASP A 545 27.75 -19.64 -10.42
C ASP A 545 27.12 -18.92 -11.63
N GLY A 546 27.77 -19.07 -12.78
CA GLY A 546 27.46 -18.36 -14.02
C GLY A 546 27.92 -16.90 -13.98
N HIS A 547 27.76 -16.20 -15.10
CA HIS A 547 27.84 -14.75 -15.10
C HIS A 547 26.61 -14.17 -14.38
N GLU A 548 26.74 -13.93 -13.06
CA GLU A 548 25.68 -13.33 -12.24
C GLU A 548 25.38 -11.88 -12.70
N GLU A 549 24.17 -11.66 -13.23
CA GLU A 549 23.52 -10.34 -13.11
C GLU A 549 23.33 -10.03 -11.61
N ASP A 550 24.25 -9.22 -11.05
CA ASP A 550 24.37 -8.80 -9.64
C ASP A 550 23.18 -9.09 -8.69
N ASP A 551 23.29 -10.13 -7.84
CA ASP A 551 22.45 -10.29 -6.64
C ASP A 551 23.24 -10.79 -5.40
N VAL A 552 24.32 -10.06 -5.10
CA VAL A 552 25.02 -9.93 -3.80
C VAL A 552 25.70 -11.19 -3.19
N VAL A 553 27.04 -11.13 -3.12
CA VAL A 553 27.88 -11.95 -2.22
C VAL A 553 28.87 -11.06 -1.44
N SER A 554 29.18 -11.49 -0.21
CA SER A 554 30.24 -11.01 0.71
C SER A 554 30.71 -12.19 1.58
N PRO A 555 31.92 -12.18 2.19
CA PRO A 555 32.99 -11.16 2.21
C PRO A 555 34.19 -11.63 1.32
N SER A 556 35.51 -11.31 1.44
CA SER A 556 36.32 -10.76 2.54
C SER A 556 37.64 -10.08 2.09
N ILE A 557 38.05 -9.06 2.86
CA ILE A 557 39.40 -8.76 3.39
C ILE A 557 40.66 -8.83 2.47
N GLU A 558 41.27 -7.63 2.29
CA GLU A 558 42.68 -7.30 1.99
C GLU A 558 43.34 -7.78 0.68
N LYS A 559 44.36 -7.08 0.13
CA LYS A 559 45.13 -5.91 0.61
C LYS A 559 45.35 -4.86 -0.50
N VAL A 560 45.96 -3.70 -0.19
CA VAL A 560 46.08 -2.53 -1.10
C VAL A 560 47.40 -1.78 -0.88
N GLU A 561 48.06 -1.42 -1.98
CA GLU A 561 49.11 -0.37 -2.20
C GLU A 561 49.14 -0.13 -3.74
N THR A 562 49.48 1.03 -4.35
CA THR A 562 49.97 2.32 -3.81
C THR A 562 49.46 3.55 -4.61
N THR A 563 48.81 4.49 -3.90
CA THR A 563 48.84 5.97 -4.09
C THR A 563 48.72 6.65 -5.48
N LEU A 564 47.51 7.17 -5.76
CA LEU A 564 47.31 8.61 -6.01
C LEU A 564 46.80 9.27 -4.71
N HIS A 565 47.64 9.34 -3.68
CA HIS A 565 48.32 10.57 -3.25
C HIS A 565 47.39 11.74 -2.82
N ASP A 566 47.52 12.10 -1.54
CA ASP A 566 47.03 13.31 -0.87
C ASP A 566 45.52 13.50 -0.64
N ARG A 567 44.79 12.38 -0.51
CA ARG A 567 43.66 12.29 0.44
C ARG A 567 43.75 11.05 1.32
N LYS A 568 43.55 11.21 2.63
CA LYS A 568 43.27 10.10 3.55
C LYS A 568 41.78 9.75 3.44
N GLU A 569 41.44 8.96 2.42
CA GLU A 569 40.04 8.57 2.16
C GLU A 569 39.52 7.49 3.11
N ASN A 570 38.21 7.46 3.28
CA ASN A 570 37.53 6.66 4.29
C ASN A 570 37.18 5.25 3.76
N PRO A 571 37.52 4.12 4.44
CA PRO A 571 37.54 2.79 3.80
C PRO A 571 36.19 2.14 3.47
N VAL A 572 35.07 2.62 4.02
CA VAL A 572 33.83 1.81 4.13
C VAL A 572 32.79 2.05 3.03
N LEU A 573 32.99 3.03 2.14
CA LEU A 573 32.17 3.22 0.93
C LEU A 573 32.47 2.15 -0.15
N GLN A 574 32.10 0.90 0.16
CA GLN A 574 32.51 -0.31 -0.57
C GLN A 574 31.86 -0.47 -1.95
N ARG A 575 32.69 -0.28 -2.98
CA ARG A 575 32.76 -1.09 -4.22
C ARG A 575 31.45 -1.25 -5.02
N ARG A 576 30.52 -2.15 -4.67
CA ARG A 576 29.22 -2.30 -5.37
C ARG A 576 28.33 -1.05 -5.24
N SER A 577 28.34 -0.40 -4.08
CA SER A 577 27.51 0.78 -3.81
C SER A 577 27.91 2.01 -4.64
N ARG A 578 29.15 2.07 -5.16
CA ARG A 578 29.61 3.17 -6.02
C ARG A 578 28.91 3.20 -7.38
N ARG A 579 28.74 2.08 -8.10
CA ARG A 579 28.01 2.06 -9.40
C ARG A 579 26.57 2.53 -9.23
N LEU A 580 25.91 2.08 -8.16
CA LEU A 580 24.54 2.48 -7.83
C LEU A 580 24.43 3.98 -7.48
N LEU A 581 25.34 4.49 -6.64
CA LEU A 581 25.39 5.90 -6.26
C LEU A 581 25.60 6.79 -7.50
N LEU A 582 26.54 6.42 -8.38
CA LEU A 582 26.80 7.13 -9.63
C LEU A 582 25.58 7.12 -10.56
N LEU A 583 24.97 5.95 -10.82
CA LEU A 583 23.74 5.86 -11.63
C LEU A 583 22.59 6.69 -11.04
N ALA A 584 22.45 6.72 -9.71
CA ALA A 584 21.43 7.52 -9.02
C ALA A 584 21.73 9.03 -9.09
N VAL A 585 22.98 9.45 -8.92
CA VAL A 585 23.41 10.85 -9.09
C VAL A 585 23.21 11.31 -10.54
N VAL A 586 23.64 10.51 -11.52
CA VAL A 586 23.44 10.77 -12.96
C VAL A 586 21.96 10.96 -13.31
N SER A 587 21.07 10.12 -12.76
CA SER A 587 19.63 10.19 -13.02
C SER A 587 18.84 11.18 -12.13
N SER A 588 19.45 11.71 -11.07
CA SER A 588 18.78 12.60 -10.10
C SER A 588 18.31 13.95 -10.67
N GLY A 589 19.07 14.51 -11.62
CA GLY A 589 18.93 15.88 -12.13
C GLY A 589 19.71 16.94 -11.33
N ILE A 590 20.65 16.51 -10.49
CA ILE A 590 21.49 17.37 -9.63
C ILE A 590 22.86 17.61 -10.30
N GLY A 591 23.36 18.84 -10.23
CA GLY A 591 24.68 19.24 -10.74
C GLY A 591 25.77 19.26 -9.66
N GLU A 592 27.01 19.54 -10.09
CA GLU A 592 28.22 19.41 -9.28
C GLU A 592 28.35 20.47 -8.18
N GLU A 593 27.75 21.64 -8.36
CA GLU A 593 27.85 22.79 -7.45
C GLU A 593 27.08 22.64 -6.11
N THR A 594 26.57 21.43 -5.82
CA THR A 594 25.66 21.20 -4.68
C THR A 594 26.36 20.96 -3.35
N TYR A 595 25.76 21.48 -2.28
CA TYR A 595 26.34 21.48 -0.94
C TYR A 595 26.00 20.21 -0.15
N ALA A 596 27.01 19.65 0.51
CA ALA A 596 26.92 18.54 1.46
C ALA A 596 27.54 18.92 2.81
N PRO A 597 27.22 18.22 3.91
CA PRO A 597 27.70 18.60 5.23
C PRO A 597 29.21 18.45 5.40
N ARG A 598 29.77 19.23 6.32
CA ARG A 598 31.23 19.28 6.56
C ARG A 598 31.84 17.98 7.07
N ASN A 599 31.10 17.10 7.75
CA ASN A 599 31.62 15.81 8.16
C ASN A 599 31.73 14.85 6.95
N ILE A 600 30.75 14.86 6.05
CA ILE A 600 30.77 14.09 4.80
C ILE A 600 31.92 14.55 3.89
N LEU A 601 32.07 15.88 3.71
CA LEU A 601 33.20 16.47 2.96
C LEU A 601 34.58 16.24 3.59
N LYS A 602 34.64 15.72 4.83
CA LYS A 602 35.87 15.38 5.56
C LYS A 602 36.08 13.87 5.75
N GLY A 603 35.26 13.02 5.13
CA GLY A 603 35.37 11.55 5.28
C GLY A 603 35.03 11.06 6.69
N LYS A 604 33.98 11.62 7.31
CA LYS A 604 33.51 11.31 8.67
C LYS A 604 32.05 10.86 8.75
N GLU A 605 31.49 10.40 7.64
CA GLU A 605 30.11 9.95 7.50
C GLU A 605 29.76 8.72 8.36
N GLU A 606 30.74 7.91 8.77
CA GLU A 606 30.52 6.75 9.66
C GLU A 606 30.42 7.08 11.15
N SER A 607 31.00 8.21 11.57
CA SER A 607 31.04 8.62 12.98
C SER A 607 30.47 10.04 13.18
N PRO A 608 29.26 10.33 12.67
CA PRO A 608 28.69 11.66 12.77
C PRO A 608 28.32 11.95 14.22
N SER A 609 28.82 13.05 14.76
CA SER A 609 28.44 13.48 16.11
C SER A 609 27.19 14.35 16.08
N SER A 610 26.44 14.39 17.18
CA SER A 610 25.35 15.38 17.35
C SER A 610 25.88 16.82 17.28
N LYS A 611 27.18 17.04 17.52
CA LYS A 611 27.85 18.31 17.36
C LYS A 611 27.97 18.72 15.88
N ASP A 612 28.22 17.81 14.95
CA ASP A 612 28.26 18.12 13.51
C ASP A 612 26.91 18.66 13.03
N SER A 613 25.80 17.99 13.41
CA SER A 613 24.43 18.47 13.14
C SER A 613 24.12 19.83 13.81
N LEU A 614 24.63 20.08 15.02
CA LEU A 614 24.47 21.38 15.69
C LEU A 614 25.29 22.49 15.01
N GLU A 615 26.50 22.22 14.54
CA GLU A 615 27.31 23.18 13.79
C GLU A 615 26.71 23.49 12.41
N GLU A 616 26.22 22.47 11.68
CA GLU A 616 25.51 22.65 10.40
C GLU A 616 24.29 23.58 10.55
N MET A 617 23.50 23.39 11.61
CA MET A 617 22.32 24.23 11.88
C MET A 617 22.68 25.61 12.43
N ASP A 618 23.61 25.72 13.38
CA ASP A 618 24.00 27.00 13.98
C ASP A 618 24.67 27.95 12.97
N GLU A 619 25.46 27.44 12.02
CA GLU A 619 26.05 28.27 10.95
C GLU A 619 24.99 28.79 10.00
N PHE A 620 24.07 27.93 9.55
CA PHE A 620 22.94 28.32 8.71
C PHE A 620 22.03 29.35 9.40
N PHE A 621 21.68 29.13 10.67
CA PHE A 621 20.82 30.04 11.44
C PHE A 621 21.46 31.41 11.70
N LYS A 622 22.78 31.50 11.77
CA LYS A 622 23.49 32.79 11.84
C LYS A 622 23.36 33.51 10.50
N ASP A 623 23.95 32.92 9.46
CA ASP A 623 24.04 33.52 8.13
C ASP A 623 22.67 33.96 7.56
N SER A 624 21.68 33.07 7.57
CA SER A 624 20.39 33.34 6.92
C SER A 624 19.47 34.26 7.71
N ILE A 625 19.52 34.24 9.05
CA ILE A 625 18.68 35.13 9.87
C ILE A 625 19.33 36.51 9.99
N GLU A 626 20.65 36.62 10.15
CA GLU A 626 21.35 37.92 10.13
C GLU A 626 21.17 38.64 8.80
N LYS A 627 21.32 37.95 7.65
CA LYS A 627 21.04 38.52 6.32
C LYS A 627 19.59 38.97 6.18
N LEU A 628 18.63 38.21 6.68
CA LEU A 628 17.21 38.59 6.62
C LEU A 628 16.88 39.81 7.50
N LEU A 629 17.35 39.83 8.75
CA LEU A 629 17.06 40.90 9.71
C LEU A 629 17.77 42.21 9.33
N SER A 630 19.02 42.15 8.87
CA SER A 630 19.75 43.32 8.34
C SER A 630 19.11 43.88 7.07
N LYS A 631 18.76 43.03 6.09
CA LYS A 631 18.09 43.44 4.84
C LYS A 631 16.69 44.02 5.08
N SER A 632 15.95 43.52 6.07
CA SER A 632 14.62 44.02 6.45
C SER A 632 14.66 45.20 7.43
N LYS A 633 15.81 45.45 8.08
CA LYS A 633 16.02 46.46 9.14
C LYS A 633 15.09 46.28 10.33
N ILE A 634 14.93 45.03 10.77
CA ILE A 634 14.08 44.63 11.89
C ILE A 634 14.94 43.99 12.97
N SER A 635 14.75 44.41 14.23
CA SER A 635 15.47 43.84 15.37
C SER A 635 14.95 42.42 15.68
N PRO A 636 15.80 41.48 16.14
CA PRO A 636 15.30 40.21 16.70
C PRO A 636 14.27 40.41 17.82
N GLN A 637 14.35 41.55 18.53
CA GLN A 637 13.41 41.93 19.59
C GLN A 637 12.01 42.31 19.07
N GLU A 638 11.83 42.55 17.77
CA GLU A 638 10.51 42.83 17.20
C GLU A 638 9.75 41.56 16.79
N ILE A 639 10.43 40.40 16.71
CA ILE A 639 9.82 39.15 16.25
C ILE A 639 8.92 38.57 17.35
N ASP A 640 7.64 38.37 17.04
CA ASP A 640 6.64 37.86 17.99
C ASP A 640 6.47 36.34 17.93
N ILE A 641 6.79 35.73 16.78
CA ILE A 641 6.58 34.31 16.50
C ILE A 641 7.83 33.75 15.81
N LEU A 642 8.36 32.64 16.30
CA LEU A 642 9.43 31.88 15.68
C LEU A 642 8.92 30.48 15.32
N VAL A 643 9.02 30.09 14.05
CA VAL A 643 8.73 28.71 13.60
C VAL A 643 9.97 28.14 12.92
N ILE A 644 10.63 27.16 13.54
CA ILE A 644 11.73 26.42 12.91
C ILE A 644 11.23 25.05 12.45
N ASN A 645 11.56 24.66 11.22
CA ASN A 645 11.43 23.29 10.77
C ASN A 645 12.78 22.72 10.28
N VAL A 646 13.12 21.54 10.84
CA VAL A 646 14.24 20.67 10.49
C VAL A 646 13.74 19.26 10.77
N SER A 647 13.67 18.40 9.75
CA SER A 647 12.88 17.15 9.83
C SER A 647 13.64 16.01 10.51
N MET A 648 14.91 15.82 10.16
CA MET A 648 15.73 14.65 10.49
C MET A 648 16.68 14.91 11.67
N PHE A 649 16.59 16.05 12.34
CA PHE A 649 17.37 16.33 13.54
C PHE A 649 16.51 17.01 14.61
N ALA A 650 16.52 16.42 15.80
CA ALA A 650 15.95 16.96 17.03
C ALA A 650 17.06 16.98 18.09
N SER A 651 16.99 17.94 19.01
CA SER A 651 17.99 18.14 20.05
C SER A 651 17.38 18.73 21.31
N GLU A 652 18.01 18.47 22.44
CA GLU A 652 17.69 19.09 23.73
C GLU A 652 18.86 20.01 24.14
N PRO A 653 18.65 21.34 24.28
CA PRO A 653 17.44 22.10 23.94
C PRO A 653 17.20 22.17 22.42
N CYS A 654 15.94 22.42 22.03
CA CYS A 654 15.55 22.42 20.63
C CYS A 654 16.16 23.60 19.84
N LEU A 655 16.27 23.42 18.52
CA LEU A 655 16.86 24.39 17.60
C LEU A 655 16.23 25.78 17.72
N ALA A 656 14.90 25.84 17.91
CA ALA A 656 14.21 27.11 18.11
C ALA A 656 14.62 27.82 19.42
N SER A 657 14.84 27.09 20.51
CA SER A 657 15.40 27.65 21.76
C SER A 657 16.86 28.09 21.60
N ARG A 658 17.66 27.42 20.74
CA ARG A 658 19.03 27.89 20.41
C ARG A 658 18.99 29.25 19.73
N VAL A 659 18.10 29.44 18.76
CA VAL A 659 17.91 30.72 18.03
C VAL A 659 17.44 31.83 18.99
N VAL A 660 16.45 31.56 19.86
CA VAL A 660 16.00 32.52 20.90
C VAL A 660 17.16 32.95 21.81
N ASN A 661 17.94 31.98 22.31
CA ASN A 661 19.09 32.27 23.18
C ASN A 661 20.23 33.00 22.44
N HIS A 662 20.45 32.72 21.15
CA HIS A 662 21.51 33.36 20.37
C HIS A 662 21.20 34.83 20.09
N TYR A 663 20.01 35.13 19.57
CA TYR A 663 19.57 36.49 19.25
C TYR A 663 18.97 37.27 20.45
N LYS A 664 18.94 36.65 21.64
CA LYS A 664 18.38 37.21 22.89
C LYS A 664 16.95 37.72 22.72
N MET A 665 16.12 36.98 21.99
CA MET A 665 14.73 37.35 21.69
C MET A 665 13.89 37.47 22.98
N ARG A 666 12.84 38.29 22.94
CA ARG A 666 11.96 38.59 24.09
C ARG A 666 11.35 37.34 24.72
N ASP A 667 11.13 37.40 26.03
CA ASP A 667 10.55 36.30 26.83
C ASP A 667 9.09 35.93 26.44
N ASP A 668 8.36 36.79 25.72
CA ASP A 668 7.00 36.53 25.22
C ASP A 668 6.95 35.89 23.82
N VAL A 669 8.09 35.60 23.19
CA VAL A 669 8.15 35.09 21.81
C VAL A 669 7.48 33.70 21.70
N LYS A 670 6.59 33.54 20.72
CA LYS A 670 5.87 32.28 20.50
C LYS A 670 6.69 31.33 19.63
N VAL A 671 7.26 30.31 20.27
CA VAL A 671 8.19 29.37 19.64
C VAL A 671 7.50 28.08 19.20
N TYR A 672 7.74 27.66 17.97
CA TYR A 672 7.30 26.38 17.40
C TYR A 672 8.49 25.66 16.74
N ASN A 673 8.79 24.43 17.16
CA ASN A 673 9.86 23.60 16.58
C ASN A 673 9.23 22.36 15.92
N LEU A 674 9.46 22.16 14.63
CA LEU A 674 8.82 21.11 13.82
C LEU A 674 9.85 20.12 13.26
N SER A 675 9.77 18.85 13.70
CA SER A 675 10.52 17.71 13.16
C SER A 675 9.59 16.68 12.49
N GLY A 676 10.15 15.70 11.78
CA GLY A 676 9.40 14.58 11.15
C GLY A 676 8.41 14.97 10.01
N MET A 677 8.33 16.25 9.62
CA MET A 677 7.37 16.71 8.61
C MET A 677 7.87 16.56 7.16
N GLY A 678 9.17 16.38 6.97
CA GLY A 678 9.84 16.29 5.65
C GLY A 678 9.69 17.57 4.83
N CYS A 679 9.94 17.47 3.52
CA CYS A 679 9.94 18.60 2.58
C CYS A 679 8.61 19.40 2.49
N SER A 680 7.54 18.92 3.15
CA SER A 680 6.24 19.60 3.25
C SER A 680 6.18 20.69 4.34
N ALA A 681 7.19 20.73 5.24
CA ALA A 681 7.16 21.48 6.48
C ALA A 681 7.05 23.00 6.31
N SER A 682 7.57 23.58 5.22
CA SER A 682 7.47 25.02 4.93
C SER A 682 6.01 25.49 4.91
N LEU A 683 5.14 24.82 4.14
CA LEU A 683 3.73 25.22 4.06
C LEU A 683 2.92 24.87 5.32
N ILE A 684 3.40 23.90 6.13
CA ILE A 684 2.86 23.66 7.47
C ILE A 684 3.22 24.83 8.41
N SER A 685 4.44 25.36 8.31
CA SER A 685 4.88 26.54 9.08
C SER A 685 4.09 27.79 8.69
N ILE A 686 3.87 28.04 7.38
CA ILE A 686 2.96 29.11 6.90
C ILE A 686 1.54 28.91 7.46
N SER A 687 1.03 27.67 7.50
CA SER A 687 -0.29 27.35 8.06
C SER A 687 -0.40 27.62 9.56
N ILE A 688 0.68 27.47 10.34
CA ILE A 688 0.70 27.80 11.77
C ILE A 688 0.69 29.33 11.95
N VAL A 689 1.59 30.04 11.28
CA VAL A 689 1.65 31.52 11.31
C VAL A 689 0.31 32.13 10.86
N GLN A 690 -0.31 31.60 9.81
CA GLN A 690 -1.63 32.07 9.35
C GLN A 690 -2.71 31.91 10.42
N SER A 691 -2.68 30.84 11.22
CA SER A 691 -3.63 30.62 12.32
C SER A 691 -3.42 31.61 13.47
N VAL A 692 -2.18 31.98 13.79
CA VAL A 692 -1.91 33.02 14.80
C VAL A 692 -2.29 34.41 14.26
N PHE A 693 -1.88 34.76 13.04
CA PHE A 693 -2.19 36.03 12.37
C PHE A 693 -3.68 36.30 12.10
N LYS A 694 -4.56 35.29 12.22
CA LYS A 694 -6.03 35.46 12.21
C LYS A 694 -6.56 36.06 13.52
N HIS A 695 -5.90 35.79 14.65
CA HIS A 695 -6.32 36.18 15.98
C HIS A 695 -5.53 37.39 16.51
N GLU A 696 -4.23 37.44 16.24
CA GLU A 696 -3.32 38.48 16.73
C GLU A 696 -2.87 39.40 15.60
N LYS A 697 -3.16 40.70 15.72
CA LYS A 697 -2.89 41.73 14.71
C LYS A 697 -1.53 42.41 14.94
N GLU A 698 -1.02 43.06 13.89
CA GLU A 698 0.22 43.84 13.89
C GLU A 698 1.46 43.06 14.42
N ARG A 699 1.60 41.78 14.04
CA ARG A 699 2.71 40.91 14.46
C ARG A 699 3.75 40.68 13.36
N TYR A 700 4.98 40.31 13.76
CA TYR A 700 6.01 39.71 12.91
C TYR A 700 6.18 38.22 13.23
N ALA A 701 6.39 37.40 12.20
CA ALA A 701 6.74 36.00 12.35
C ALA A 701 7.98 35.66 11.51
N LEU A 702 8.95 35.01 12.13
CA LEU A 702 10.13 34.45 11.47
C LEU A 702 9.91 32.95 11.28
N VAL A 703 9.85 32.51 10.02
CA VAL A 703 9.83 31.09 9.66
C VAL A 703 11.22 30.71 9.15
N VAL A 704 11.79 29.65 9.70
CA VAL A 704 13.11 29.14 9.34
C VAL A 704 12.96 27.69 8.92
N THR A 705 13.55 27.32 7.78
CA THR A 705 13.46 25.97 7.21
C THR A 705 14.83 25.51 6.76
N SER A 706 15.24 24.31 7.16
CA SER A 706 16.52 23.69 6.80
C SER A 706 16.42 22.17 6.93
N GLU A 707 17.51 21.45 6.66
CA GLU A 707 17.62 20.03 6.95
C GLU A 707 19.04 19.69 7.40
N SER A 708 19.18 18.92 8.48
CA SER A 708 20.49 18.43 8.93
C SER A 708 20.78 17.08 8.30
N LEU A 709 21.77 17.03 7.42
CA LEU A 709 22.19 15.78 6.79
C LEU A 709 23.40 15.16 7.52
N SER A 710 24.12 15.95 8.33
CA SER A 710 25.35 15.52 9.02
C SER A 710 25.21 14.17 9.74
N SER A 711 24.12 13.96 10.50
CA SER A 711 23.87 12.73 11.27
C SER A 711 22.94 11.72 10.58
N ASN A 712 22.54 11.96 9.33
CA ASN A 712 21.52 11.18 8.61
C ASN A 712 22.01 10.60 7.27
N TRP A 713 23.32 10.68 7.01
CA TRP A 713 23.94 10.13 5.81
C TRP A 713 24.06 8.61 5.91
N TYR A 714 23.40 7.88 4.99
CA TYR A 714 23.34 6.43 5.08
C TYR A 714 24.64 5.77 4.59
N THR A 715 25.27 4.96 5.45
CA THR A 715 26.56 4.29 5.18
C THR A 715 26.43 2.78 4.93
N GLY A 716 25.20 2.25 4.84
CA GLY A 716 24.96 0.84 4.50
C GLY A 716 24.76 0.59 3.00
N ASN A 717 24.26 -0.60 2.66
CA ASN A 717 24.14 -1.08 1.28
C ASN A 717 22.68 -1.19 0.77
N ASP A 718 21.67 -0.80 1.55
CA ASP A 718 20.27 -0.82 1.09
C ASP A 718 20.02 0.22 -0.02
N ARG A 719 19.69 -0.28 -1.21
CA ARG A 719 19.39 0.50 -2.42
C ARG A 719 18.23 1.49 -2.26
N SER A 720 17.28 1.23 -1.35
CA SER A 720 16.16 2.13 -1.04
C SER A 720 16.55 3.28 -0.11
N MET A 721 17.68 3.16 0.62
CA MET A 721 18.21 4.19 1.50
C MET A 721 19.35 4.99 0.86
N ILE A 722 20.23 4.35 0.06
CA ILE A 722 21.31 5.04 -0.69
C ILE A 722 20.79 6.20 -1.57
N LEU A 723 19.55 6.09 -2.06
CA LEU A 723 18.91 7.15 -2.84
C LEU A 723 18.72 8.46 -2.07
N SER A 724 18.63 8.45 -0.74
CA SER A 724 18.51 9.67 0.07
C SER A 724 19.77 10.55 -0.02
N ASN A 725 20.96 9.93 0.12
CA ASN A 725 22.27 10.57 -0.05
C ASN A 725 22.42 11.20 -1.45
N CYS A 726 21.78 10.60 -2.47
CA CYS A 726 21.81 11.12 -3.84
C CYS A 726 20.93 12.36 -3.99
N LEU A 727 19.75 12.38 -3.36
CA LEU A 727 18.72 13.41 -3.55
C LEU A 727 18.89 14.64 -2.64
N PHE A 728 19.16 14.44 -1.35
CA PHE A 728 19.16 15.52 -0.36
C PHE A 728 20.49 16.29 -0.36
N ARG A 729 20.40 17.62 -0.17
CA ARG A 729 21.55 18.53 -0.10
C ARG A 729 21.37 19.55 1.02
N SER A 730 22.47 20.01 1.59
CA SER A 730 22.47 20.97 2.70
C SER A 730 22.03 22.34 2.20
N GLY A 731 21.10 22.97 2.91
CA GLY A 731 20.56 24.28 2.55
C GLY A 731 19.22 24.55 3.24
N GLY A 732 18.74 25.79 3.10
CA GLY A 732 17.57 26.25 3.84
C GLY A 732 17.22 27.70 3.51
N SER A 733 16.21 28.24 4.17
CA SER A 733 15.86 29.66 4.06
C SER A 733 15.23 30.21 5.34
N ALA A 734 15.31 31.52 5.50
CA ALA A 734 14.59 32.29 6.49
C ALA A 734 13.56 33.19 5.77
N ILE A 735 12.33 33.22 6.29
CA ILE A 735 11.19 33.94 5.71
C ILE A 735 10.57 34.82 6.79
N LEU A 736 10.56 36.14 6.55
CA LEU A 736 9.84 37.09 7.39
C LEU A 736 8.40 37.25 6.88
N LEU A 737 7.43 37.10 7.78
CA LEU A 737 6.01 37.26 7.54
C LEU A 737 5.44 38.34 8.47
N THR A 738 4.39 39.03 8.03
CA THR A 738 3.68 40.00 8.86
C THR A 738 2.21 40.13 8.44
N ASN A 739 1.36 40.50 9.39
CA ASN A 739 0.01 41.01 9.12
C ASN A 739 -0.12 42.52 9.42
N LYS A 740 0.99 43.23 9.69
CA LYS A 740 1.01 44.69 9.94
C LYS A 740 0.47 45.47 8.74
N TRP A 741 -0.64 46.19 8.92
CA TRP A 741 -1.37 46.83 7.82
C TRP A 741 -0.52 47.86 7.07
N GLY A 742 0.26 48.66 7.80
CA GLY A 742 1.16 49.67 7.23
C GLY A 742 2.26 49.10 6.33
N LEU A 743 2.63 47.82 6.51
CA LEU A 743 3.67 47.15 5.71
C LEU A 743 3.12 46.50 4.43
N ARG A 744 1.80 46.53 4.19
CA ARG A 744 1.16 45.92 3.01
C ARG A 744 1.76 46.36 1.67
N LYS A 745 2.28 47.60 1.56
CA LYS A 745 2.94 48.10 0.34
C LYS A 745 4.41 47.68 0.20
N LYS A 746 5.07 47.24 1.28
CA LYS A 746 6.47 46.76 1.29
C LYS A 746 6.56 45.24 1.06
N ALA A 747 5.54 44.50 1.52
CA ALA A 747 5.43 43.05 1.34
C ALA A 747 5.60 42.63 -0.14
N MET A 748 6.32 41.54 -0.37
CA MET A 748 6.53 40.97 -1.71
C MET A 748 5.31 40.17 -2.17
N LEU A 749 4.83 39.29 -1.28
CA LEU A 749 3.74 38.35 -1.54
C LEU A 749 2.63 38.49 -0.49
N LYS A 750 1.40 38.16 -0.90
CA LYS A 750 0.24 38.02 0.00
C LYS A 750 -0.39 36.64 -0.18
N LEU A 751 -0.57 35.92 0.93
CA LEU A 751 -1.25 34.63 0.93
C LEU A 751 -2.75 34.81 0.61
N LYS A 752 -3.24 34.10 -0.41
CA LYS A 752 -4.67 34.06 -0.81
C LYS A 752 -5.39 32.87 -0.16
N CYS A 753 -4.84 31.67 -0.36
CA CYS A 753 -5.38 30.42 0.18
C CYS A 753 -4.26 29.43 0.47
N LEU A 754 -4.53 28.48 1.36
CA LEU A 754 -3.65 27.38 1.72
C LEU A 754 -4.51 26.13 1.92
N VAL A 755 -4.04 24.99 1.41
CA VAL A 755 -4.74 23.68 1.44
C VAL A 755 -3.74 22.61 1.88
N ARG A 756 -4.19 21.68 2.74
CA ARG A 756 -3.35 20.61 3.32
C ARG A 756 -4.06 19.27 3.19
N THR A 757 -3.36 18.24 2.72
CA THR A 757 -3.95 16.94 2.38
C THR A 757 -3.11 15.81 2.97
N HIS A 758 -3.78 14.89 3.69
CA HIS A 758 -3.10 13.94 4.59
C HIS A 758 -3.77 12.55 4.62
N HIS A 759 -3.38 11.65 3.71
CA HIS A 759 -3.77 10.23 3.65
C HIS A 759 -3.13 9.33 4.73
N GLY A 760 -2.92 9.83 5.95
CA GLY A 760 -2.10 9.18 6.99
C GLY A 760 -2.57 7.78 7.38
N GLY A 761 -3.88 7.57 7.45
CA GLY A 761 -4.49 6.26 7.66
C GLY A 761 -4.55 5.39 6.41
N ARG A 762 -3.47 5.32 5.62
CA ARG A 762 -3.29 4.37 4.52
C ARG A 762 -1.87 3.84 4.53
N ASP A 763 -1.71 2.54 4.75
CA ASP A 763 -0.39 1.91 4.95
C ASP A 763 0.53 2.05 3.73
N ASP A 764 -0.04 1.89 2.53
CA ASP A 764 0.65 2.05 1.24
C ASP A 764 1.26 3.45 1.06
N SER A 765 0.66 4.43 1.72
CA SER A 765 1.03 5.83 1.69
C SER A 765 1.99 6.10 2.86
N TYR A 766 1.62 5.77 4.10
CA TYR A 766 2.43 5.92 5.31
C TYR A 766 3.85 5.39 5.13
N GLY A 767 3.99 4.15 4.63
CA GLY A 767 5.27 3.49 4.39
C GLY A 767 6.11 4.04 3.22
N CYS A 768 5.67 5.10 2.52
CA CYS A 768 6.38 5.58 1.33
C CYS A 768 7.74 6.25 1.62
N CYS A 769 7.86 6.94 2.76
CA CYS A 769 9.08 7.64 3.17
C CYS A 769 9.21 7.54 4.68
N MET A 770 10.17 6.77 5.19
CA MET A 770 10.35 6.56 6.63
C MET A 770 11.83 6.53 7.00
N GLN A 771 12.19 7.14 8.13
CA GLN A 771 13.49 6.93 8.75
C GLN A 771 13.45 5.58 9.49
N MET A 772 14.43 4.73 9.25
CA MET A 772 14.51 3.37 9.81
C MET A 772 15.95 2.86 9.81
N GLU A 773 16.22 1.81 10.56
CA GLU A 773 17.49 1.10 10.53
C GLU A 773 17.49 0.00 9.44
N ASP A 774 18.65 -0.27 8.86
CA ASP A 774 18.85 -1.46 8.02
C ASP A 774 19.05 -2.74 8.87
N SER A 775 19.24 -3.88 8.21
CA SER A 775 19.43 -5.18 8.88
C SER A 775 20.71 -5.30 9.71
N VAL A 776 21.56 -4.27 9.75
CA VAL A 776 22.79 -4.17 10.54
C VAL A 776 22.69 -3.03 11.58
N GLY A 777 21.50 -2.43 11.75
CA GLY A 777 21.28 -1.34 12.70
C GLY A 777 21.74 0.04 12.21
N ARG A 778 22.05 0.22 10.91
CA ARG A 778 22.48 1.52 10.37
C ARG A 778 21.27 2.37 10.04
N LEU A 779 21.16 3.54 10.68
CA LEU A 779 20.07 4.48 10.44
C LEU A 779 20.12 5.06 9.02
N GLY A 780 18.99 5.03 8.31
CA GLY A 780 18.84 5.56 6.97
C GLY A 780 17.43 6.07 6.69
N PHE A 781 17.21 6.61 5.49
CA PHE A 781 15.92 7.15 5.06
C PHE A 781 15.37 6.35 3.89
N HIS A 782 14.46 5.42 4.17
CA HIS A 782 13.85 4.53 3.20
C HIS A 782 12.90 5.27 2.25
N LEU A 783 13.13 5.10 0.95
CA LEU A 783 12.25 5.58 -0.13
C LEU A 783 11.60 4.40 -0.85
N SER A 784 10.29 4.26 -0.69
CA SER A 784 9.53 3.16 -1.30
C SER A 784 9.27 3.39 -2.80
N LYS A 785 9.25 2.30 -3.58
CA LYS A 785 8.87 2.31 -5.01
C LYS A 785 7.45 2.85 -5.25
N ASN A 786 6.58 2.84 -4.23
CA ASN A 786 5.21 3.38 -4.32
C ASN A 786 5.12 4.91 -4.20
N LEU A 787 6.21 5.60 -3.84
CA LEU A 787 6.25 7.04 -3.58
C LEU A 787 5.60 7.89 -4.70
N PRO A 788 5.89 7.68 -6.01
CA PRO A 788 5.29 8.50 -7.07
C PRO A 788 3.76 8.33 -7.16
N ILE A 789 3.26 7.11 -6.94
CA ILE A 789 1.82 6.80 -6.96
C ILE A 789 1.12 7.49 -5.79
N SER A 790 1.69 7.38 -4.58
CA SER A 790 1.15 8.02 -3.38
C SER A 790 1.18 9.55 -3.45
N ALA A 791 2.26 10.13 -4.00
CA ALA A 791 2.39 11.56 -4.24
C ALA A 791 1.35 12.07 -5.28
N ALA A 792 1.25 11.43 -6.45
CA ALA A 792 0.27 11.79 -7.48
C ALA A 792 -1.17 11.65 -6.96
N ARG A 793 -1.46 10.63 -6.15
CA ARG A 793 -2.78 10.44 -5.53
C ARG A 793 -3.10 11.56 -4.53
N CYS A 794 -2.13 11.94 -3.68
CA CYS A 794 -2.33 13.03 -2.72
C CYS A 794 -2.43 14.41 -3.40
N LEU A 795 -1.69 14.64 -4.49
CA LEU A 795 -1.84 15.80 -5.36
C LEU A 795 -3.25 15.89 -5.94
N VAL A 796 -3.79 14.80 -6.50
CA VAL A 796 -5.15 14.79 -7.07
C VAL A 796 -6.21 15.13 -6.03
N ASP A 797 -6.07 14.63 -4.80
CA ASP A 797 -7.00 14.95 -3.72
C ASP A 797 -6.82 16.39 -3.18
N ASN A 798 -5.59 16.92 -3.15
CA ASN A 798 -5.30 18.33 -2.84
C ASN A 798 -5.90 19.30 -3.89
N LEU A 799 -5.72 18.99 -5.17
CA LEU A 799 -6.20 19.81 -6.28
C LEU A 799 -7.73 19.88 -6.35
N LYS A 800 -8.46 18.87 -5.87
CA LYS A 800 -9.94 18.92 -5.77
C LYS A 800 -10.42 20.02 -4.84
N GLU A 801 -9.71 20.25 -3.73
CA GLU A 801 -10.07 21.29 -2.76
C GLU A 801 -9.50 22.66 -3.15
N LEU A 802 -8.34 22.69 -3.81
CA LEU A 802 -7.67 23.92 -4.25
C LEU A 802 -8.30 24.53 -5.51
N ALA A 803 -8.59 23.74 -6.54
CA ALA A 803 -9.03 24.27 -7.85
C ALA A 803 -10.28 25.18 -7.77
N PRO A 804 -11.34 24.86 -6.99
CA PRO A 804 -12.49 25.76 -6.82
C PRO A 804 -12.16 27.09 -6.11
N LYS A 805 -11.04 27.17 -5.39
CA LYS A 805 -10.61 28.35 -4.64
C LYS A 805 -9.71 29.29 -5.44
N ILE A 806 -9.09 28.82 -6.53
CA ILE A 806 -8.10 29.58 -7.30
C ILE A 806 -8.50 29.86 -8.76
N LEU A 807 -9.38 29.05 -9.36
CA LEU A 807 -9.71 29.16 -10.78
C LEU A 807 -10.92 30.05 -11.05
N PRO A 808 -10.98 30.74 -12.20
CA PRO A 808 -12.18 31.46 -12.62
C PRO A 808 -13.38 30.51 -12.76
N THR A 809 -14.56 30.94 -12.32
CA THR A 809 -15.80 30.15 -12.39
C THR A 809 -16.09 29.61 -13.80
N LYS A 810 -15.72 30.36 -14.85
CA LYS A 810 -15.82 29.93 -16.25
C LYS A 810 -15.05 28.63 -16.54
N GLU A 811 -13.84 28.47 -15.99
CA GLU A 811 -13.02 27.27 -16.18
C GLU A 811 -13.59 26.08 -15.40
N VAL A 812 -14.04 26.31 -14.16
CA VAL A 812 -14.69 25.27 -13.35
C VAL A 812 -15.95 24.74 -14.05
N VAL A 813 -16.80 25.65 -14.57
CA VAL A 813 -17.99 25.29 -15.35
C VAL A 813 -17.62 24.58 -16.65
N ARG A 814 -16.62 25.06 -17.41
CA ARG A 814 -16.12 24.39 -18.63
C ARG A 814 -15.70 22.95 -18.33
N PHE A 815 -14.95 22.73 -17.26
CA PHE A 815 -14.50 21.39 -16.87
C PHE A 815 -15.66 20.48 -16.45
N VAL A 816 -16.59 20.96 -15.62
CA VAL A 816 -17.78 20.19 -15.21
C VAL A 816 -18.63 19.81 -16.42
N LEU A 817 -18.89 20.75 -17.33
CA LEU A 817 -19.62 20.48 -18.58
C LEU A 817 -18.87 19.48 -19.48
N ALA A 818 -17.54 19.57 -19.61
CA ALA A 818 -16.76 18.61 -20.39
C ALA A 818 -16.79 17.19 -19.80
N VAL A 819 -16.76 17.06 -18.47
CA VAL A 819 -16.88 15.77 -17.78
C VAL A 819 -18.29 15.19 -17.92
N MET A 820 -19.34 16.02 -17.79
CA MET A 820 -20.72 15.60 -18.02
C MET A 820 -20.95 15.20 -19.50
N ALA A 821 -20.53 16.02 -20.46
CA ALA A 821 -20.63 15.74 -21.88
C ALA A 821 -19.92 14.42 -22.23
N ARG A 822 -18.71 14.16 -21.70
CA ARG A 822 -18.05 12.86 -21.88
C ARG A 822 -18.90 11.72 -21.33
N ARG A 823 -19.52 11.88 -20.16
CA ARG A 823 -20.38 10.86 -19.52
C ARG A 823 -21.67 10.57 -20.29
N PHE A 824 -22.22 11.55 -21.02
CA PHE A 824 -23.45 11.38 -21.81
C PHE A 824 -23.21 10.97 -23.27
N PHE A 825 -22.12 11.43 -23.91
CA PHE A 825 -21.86 11.22 -25.34
C PHE A 825 -20.81 10.12 -25.66
N SER A 826 -20.16 9.51 -24.66
CA SER A 826 -19.21 8.41 -24.91
C SER A 826 -19.91 7.07 -25.16
N GLY A 827 -20.16 6.77 -26.44
CA GLY A 827 -20.50 5.41 -26.88
C GLY A 827 -19.36 4.40 -26.65
N PRO A 828 -19.64 3.08 -26.70
CA PRO A 828 -18.74 2.03 -26.20
C PRO A 828 -17.45 1.80 -27.01
N ASN A 829 -17.23 2.53 -28.11
CA ASN A 829 -16.17 2.20 -29.09
C ASN A 829 -15.33 3.42 -29.55
N LYS A 830 -15.04 4.37 -28.63
CA LYS A 830 -14.07 5.45 -28.85
C LYS A 830 -13.07 5.60 -27.69
N GLN A 831 -11.97 4.85 -27.78
CA GLN A 831 -10.72 5.22 -27.12
C GLN A 831 -10.04 6.39 -27.89
N ALA A 832 -8.86 6.84 -27.44
CA ALA A 832 -8.10 7.97 -28.01
C ALA A 832 -8.78 9.37 -27.97
N GLY A 833 -9.81 9.55 -27.13
CA GLY A 833 -10.31 10.88 -26.76
C GLY A 833 -9.55 11.46 -25.57
N ASN A 834 -8.88 12.61 -25.76
CA ASN A 834 -8.05 13.28 -24.74
C ASN A 834 -8.83 13.50 -23.43
N LYS A 835 -8.24 13.19 -22.28
CA LYS A 835 -8.94 13.25 -20.98
C LYS A 835 -9.27 14.72 -20.66
N PRO A 836 -10.54 15.07 -20.31
CA PRO A 836 -10.87 16.44 -19.96
C PRO A 836 -9.98 16.85 -18.77
N SER A 837 -9.24 17.93 -18.96
CA SER A 837 -8.27 18.46 -18.00
C SER A 837 -8.65 19.89 -17.63
N ILE A 838 -8.53 20.19 -16.34
CA ILE A 838 -8.55 21.55 -15.80
C ILE A 838 -7.30 22.28 -16.31
N ASN A 839 -7.47 23.52 -16.79
CA ASN A 839 -6.36 24.38 -17.16
C ASN A 839 -6.02 25.33 -16.00
N PHE A 840 -5.02 24.97 -15.21
CA PHE A 840 -4.60 25.76 -14.05
C PHE A 840 -4.03 27.14 -14.42
N LYS A 841 -3.49 27.30 -15.64
CA LYS A 841 -2.98 28.58 -16.16
C LYS A 841 -4.06 29.66 -16.36
N THR A 842 -5.33 29.34 -16.10
CA THR A 842 -6.43 30.34 -16.11
C THR A 842 -6.55 31.12 -14.79
N GLY A 843 -5.93 30.65 -13.71
CA GLY A 843 -5.95 31.28 -12.37
C GLY A 843 -4.59 31.32 -11.67
N VAL A 844 -3.52 30.97 -12.39
CA VAL A 844 -2.14 30.85 -11.90
C VAL A 844 -1.20 31.30 -13.02
N GLU A 845 -0.32 32.25 -12.72
CA GLU A 845 0.68 32.76 -13.66
C GLU A 845 2.02 32.00 -13.53
N HIS A 846 2.42 31.62 -12.31
CA HIS A 846 3.71 30.96 -12.03
C HIS A 846 3.55 29.72 -11.13
N PHE A 847 4.37 28.70 -11.36
CA PHE A 847 4.32 27.42 -10.64
C PHE A 847 5.60 27.18 -9.84
N CYS A 848 5.50 27.24 -8.52
CA CYS A 848 6.60 26.97 -7.59
C CYS A 848 6.52 25.52 -7.10
N ILE A 849 7.23 24.64 -7.81
CA ILE A 849 7.15 23.18 -7.67
C ILE A 849 8.25 22.66 -6.72
N HIS A 850 7.92 21.68 -5.87
CA HIS A 850 8.89 21.03 -5.00
C HIS A 850 9.91 20.18 -5.79
N THR A 851 11.19 20.45 -5.57
CA THR A 851 12.34 19.78 -6.20
C THR A 851 12.69 18.43 -5.55
N GLY A 852 11.70 17.55 -5.43
CA GLY A 852 11.88 16.21 -4.84
C GLY A 852 12.77 15.24 -5.64
N GLY A 853 13.39 15.70 -6.73
CA GLY A 853 14.09 14.90 -7.75
C GLY A 853 13.40 15.01 -9.11
N LYS A 854 14.14 14.73 -10.20
CA LYS A 854 13.67 14.91 -11.59
C LYS A 854 12.27 14.32 -11.84
N ALA A 855 12.04 13.05 -11.46
CA ALA A 855 10.78 12.35 -11.67
C ALA A 855 9.56 12.99 -10.97
N VAL A 856 9.77 13.73 -9.86
CA VAL A 856 8.70 14.47 -9.17
C VAL A 856 8.31 15.71 -9.97
N ILE A 857 9.30 16.42 -10.52
CA ILE A 857 9.09 17.61 -11.36
C ILE A 857 8.41 17.21 -12.67
N ASP A 858 8.90 16.17 -13.35
CA ASP A 858 8.34 15.66 -14.60
C ASP A 858 6.89 15.18 -14.41
N GLY A 859 6.62 14.37 -13.38
CA GLY A 859 5.27 13.89 -13.07
C GLY A 859 4.28 15.00 -12.70
N LEU A 860 4.75 16.09 -12.07
CA LEU A 860 3.94 17.29 -11.84
C LEU A 860 3.65 18.04 -13.13
N GLY A 861 4.65 18.15 -14.02
CA GLY A 861 4.51 18.77 -15.34
C GLY A 861 3.46 18.08 -16.21
N GLU A 862 3.51 16.75 -16.30
CA GLU A 862 2.51 15.95 -17.03
C GLU A 862 1.10 16.10 -16.46
N ASN A 863 0.95 15.98 -15.13
CA ASN A 863 -0.38 16.00 -14.48
C ASN A 863 -1.05 17.38 -14.53
N LEU A 864 -0.27 18.47 -14.48
CA LEU A 864 -0.76 19.86 -14.56
C LEU A 864 -0.73 20.45 -15.97
N LYS A 865 -0.17 19.72 -16.96
CA LYS A 865 0.07 20.18 -18.35
C LYS A 865 0.89 21.48 -18.40
N LEU A 866 2.01 21.47 -17.69
CA LEU A 866 2.97 22.56 -17.68
C LEU A 866 3.93 22.46 -18.87
N SER A 867 4.52 23.60 -19.22
CA SER A 867 5.57 23.74 -20.22
C SER A 867 6.93 23.86 -19.54
N GLU A 868 8.01 23.64 -20.28
CA GLU A 868 9.36 23.75 -19.73
C GLU A 868 9.65 25.12 -19.09
N TYR A 869 9.05 26.22 -19.56
CA TYR A 869 9.16 27.53 -18.91
C TYR A 869 8.62 27.55 -17.46
N ASP A 870 7.59 26.76 -17.13
CA ASP A 870 7.06 26.66 -15.77
C ASP A 870 7.84 25.64 -14.91
N LEU A 871 8.49 24.66 -15.53
CA LEU A 871 9.30 23.64 -14.86
C LEU A 871 10.74 24.10 -14.61
N GLU A 872 11.27 24.96 -15.48
CA GLU A 872 12.63 25.50 -15.45
C GLU A 872 13.04 26.01 -14.07
N PRO A 873 12.25 26.82 -13.33
CA PRO A 873 12.63 27.25 -11.97
C PRO A 873 12.90 26.09 -11.01
N ALA A 874 12.11 25.01 -11.09
CA ALA A 874 12.31 23.81 -10.28
C ALA A 874 13.48 22.95 -10.78
N ARG A 875 13.66 22.83 -12.10
CA ARG A 875 14.82 22.14 -12.69
C ARG A 875 16.13 22.83 -12.32
N MET A 876 16.20 24.16 -12.43
CA MET A 876 17.41 24.93 -12.12
C MET A 876 17.73 24.86 -10.62
N THR A 877 16.74 24.99 -9.74
CA THR A 877 16.95 24.79 -8.29
C THR A 877 17.49 23.38 -7.99
N LEU A 878 16.92 22.34 -8.60
CA LEU A 878 17.41 20.97 -8.41
C LEU A 878 18.84 20.80 -8.93
N HIS A 879 19.19 21.41 -10.06
CA HIS A 879 20.54 21.39 -10.61
C HIS A 879 21.55 22.09 -9.68
N ARG A 880 21.30 23.36 -9.33
CA ARG A 880 22.25 24.22 -8.60
C ARG A 880 22.36 23.89 -7.11
N PHE A 881 21.26 23.47 -6.48
CA PHE A 881 21.18 23.31 -5.02
C PHE A 881 20.70 21.93 -4.55
N GLY A 882 20.12 21.11 -5.44
CA GLY A 882 19.54 19.81 -5.07
C GLY A 882 18.20 19.91 -4.34
N ASN A 883 17.86 18.87 -3.57
CA ASN A 883 16.69 18.90 -2.69
C ASN A 883 17.11 19.35 -1.29
N THR A 884 17.08 20.67 -1.04
CA THR A 884 17.25 21.29 0.29
C THR A 884 15.98 21.17 1.15
N SER A 885 15.40 19.96 1.19
CA SER A 885 14.17 19.59 1.90
C SER A 885 13.02 20.61 1.74
N ALA A 886 12.48 21.11 2.85
CA ALA A 886 11.40 22.10 2.87
C ALA A 886 11.84 23.52 2.48
N GLY A 887 13.16 23.80 2.45
CA GLY A 887 13.72 25.06 2.00
C GLY A 887 13.58 25.26 0.48
N SER A 888 13.56 24.18 -0.30
CA SER A 888 13.75 24.24 -1.76
C SER A 888 12.75 25.11 -2.51
N LEU A 889 11.49 25.21 -2.03
CA LEU A 889 10.46 26.06 -2.64
C LEU A 889 10.83 27.55 -2.62
N TRP A 890 11.61 27.98 -1.63
CA TRP A 890 12.06 29.37 -1.52
C TRP A 890 13.22 29.67 -2.47
N TYR A 891 14.05 28.66 -2.81
CA TYR A 891 15.03 28.75 -3.89
C TYR A 891 14.35 28.82 -5.27
N VAL A 892 13.28 28.04 -5.51
CA VAL A 892 12.47 28.10 -6.74
C VAL A 892 11.79 29.47 -6.90
N LEU A 893 11.24 30.02 -5.81
CA LEU A 893 10.71 31.38 -5.78
C LEU A 893 11.79 32.43 -6.07
N GLY A 894 12.97 32.29 -5.45
CA GLY A 894 14.12 33.17 -5.65
C GLY A 894 14.64 33.16 -7.09
N TYR A 895 14.57 32.03 -7.80
CA TYR A 895 14.92 31.95 -9.22
C TYR A 895 13.97 32.82 -10.06
N MET A 896 12.66 32.73 -9.80
CA MET A 896 11.65 33.52 -10.52
C MET A 896 11.73 35.03 -10.18
N GLU A 897 12.11 35.38 -8.95
CA GLU A 897 12.46 36.76 -8.58
C GLU A 897 13.68 37.25 -9.37
N SER A 898 14.79 36.49 -9.38
CA SER A 898 16.05 36.92 -9.99
C SER A 898 15.99 36.96 -11.53
N LYS A 899 15.23 36.06 -12.18
CA LYS A 899 14.82 36.21 -13.59
C LYS A 899 13.72 37.26 -13.84
N LYS A 900 13.34 38.04 -12.82
CA LYS A 900 12.38 39.17 -12.87
C LYS A 900 11.00 38.78 -13.44
N ARG A 901 10.62 37.50 -13.32
CA ARG A 901 9.40 36.91 -13.88
C ARG A 901 8.14 37.37 -13.13
N LEU A 902 8.27 37.63 -11.83
CA LEU A 902 7.18 37.95 -10.92
C LEU A 902 6.77 39.43 -11.04
N LYS A 903 5.60 39.71 -11.62
CA LYS A 903 5.02 41.05 -11.75
C LYS A 903 3.85 41.26 -10.80
N LYS A 904 3.58 42.52 -10.46
CA LYS A 904 2.51 42.90 -9.54
C LYS A 904 1.13 42.48 -10.04
N GLY A 905 0.44 41.67 -9.25
CA GLY A 905 -0.86 41.07 -9.57
C GLY A 905 -0.79 39.59 -9.92
N ASP A 906 0.40 39.08 -10.29
CA ASP A 906 0.60 37.67 -10.64
C ASP A 906 0.29 36.74 -9.46
N ARG A 907 -0.19 35.53 -9.78
CA ARG A 907 -0.48 34.48 -8.81
C ARG A 907 0.52 33.34 -8.92
N VAL A 908 1.22 33.07 -7.83
CA VAL A 908 2.20 31.98 -7.72
C VAL A 908 1.56 30.82 -6.96
N LEU A 909 1.38 29.68 -7.63
CA LEU A 909 0.95 28.42 -7.00
C LEU A 909 2.19 27.69 -6.48
N MET A 910 2.27 27.49 -5.16
CA MET A 910 3.34 26.76 -4.51
C MET A 910 2.83 25.40 -4.01
N VAL A 911 3.54 24.31 -4.33
CA VAL A 911 3.12 22.92 -4.03
C VAL A 911 4.27 22.13 -3.40
N SER A 912 4.02 21.53 -2.24
CA SER A 912 4.99 20.77 -1.44
C SER A 912 4.54 19.32 -1.20
N PHE A 913 5.50 18.39 -1.16
CA PHE A 913 5.32 16.99 -0.76
C PHE A 913 6.21 16.67 0.45
N GLY A 914 5.88 15.67 1.26
CA GLY A 914 6.70 15.29 2.43
C GLY A 914 6.47 13.88 2.92
N ALA A 915 7.27 13.45 3.91
CA ALA A 915 7.24 12.11 4.48
C ALA A 915 5.89 11.77 5.11
N GLY A 916 5.44 10.52 4.98
CA GLY A 916 4.01 10.23 5.05
C GLY A 916 3.25 11.10 4.04
N PHE A 917 3.67 11.05 2.75
CA PHE A 917 3.04 11.56 1.50
C PHE A 917 2.38 12.96 1.49
N LYS A 918 2.50 13.76 2.56
CA LYS A 918 1.73 14.98 2.83
C LYS A 918 1.78 15.93 1.62
N CYS A 919 0.63 16.25 1.02
CA CYS A 919 0.56 17.27 -0.04
C CYS A 919 -0.02 18.55 0.54
N ASN A 920 0.77 19.62 0.58
CA ASN A 920 0.28 20.96 0.92
C ASN A 920 0.48 21.90 -0.26
N SER A 921 -0.43 22.84 -0.45
CA SER A 921 -0.36 23.84 -1.50
C SER A 921 -0.85 25.20 -1.01
N CYS A 922 -0.38 26.27 -1.63
CA CYS A 922 -0.90 27.61 -1.39
C CYS A 922 -0.79 28.51 -2.63
N LEU A 923 -1.60 29.57 -2.65
CA LEU A 923 -1.56 30.58 -3.69
C LEU A 923 -1.10 31.91 -3.07
N TRP A 924 -0.05 32.49 -3.65
CA TRP A 924 0.44 33.82 -3.34
C TRP A 924 0.04 34.81 -4.44
N GLU A 925 -0.28 36.05 -4.06
CA GLU A 925 -0.43 37.22 -4.94
C GLU A 925 0.81 38.10 -4.81
N VAL A 926 1.44 38.45 -5.93
CA VAL A 926 2.57 39.39 -5.97
C VAL A 926 2.05 40.81 -5.76
N VAL A 927 2.49 41.49 -4.69
CA VAL A 927 1.89 42.76 -4.23
C VAL A 927 2.60 44.00 -4.78
N ARG A 928 3.87 43.85 -5.14
CA ARG A 928 4.73 44.83 -5.80
C ARG A 928 5.66 44.11 -6.77
N ASP A 929 6.14 44.82 -7.78
CA ASP A 929 7.11 44.28 -8.72
C ASP A 929 8.44 43.96 -8.01
N LEU A 930 9.10 42.90 -8.48
CA LEU A 930 10.30 42.31 -7.88
C LEU A 930 11.44 42.32 -8.91
N ASP A 931 12.33 43.31 -8.80
CA ASP A 931 13.35 43.61 -9.81
C ASP A 931 14.64 42.76 -9.68
N GLY A 932 14.55 41.56 -9.10
CA GLY A 932 15.68 40.63 -8.91
C GLY A 932 16.55 40.97 -7.70
N CYS A 933 15.94 41.11 -6.52
CA CYS A 933 16.57 41.74 -5.36
C CYS A 933 17.38 40.76 -4.47
N ASP A 934 18.67 40.58 -4.79
CA ASP A 934 19.71 40.25 -3.79
C ASP A 934 19.42 38.98 -2.98
N ASN A 935 19.20 37.85 -3.67
CA ASN A 935 18.96 36.53 -3.06
C ASN A 935 20.06 35.53 -3.46
N VAL A 936 19.93 34.26 -3.05
CA VAL A 936 20.92 33.19 -3.26
C VAL A 936 21.32 32.93 -4.72
N TRP A 937 20.57 33.44 -5.71
CA TRP A 937 20.89 33.31 -7.13
C TRP A 937 21.73 34.46 -7.70
N LYS A 938 21.89 35.57 -6.97
CA LYS A 938 22.42 36.85 -7.46
C LYS A 938 23.71 36.75 -8.28
N GLU A 939 24.61 35.85 -7.89
CA GLU A 939 25.98 35.78 -8.42
C GLU A 939 26.10 34.97 -9.73
N PHE A 940 25.12 34.11 -10.02
CA PHE A 940 25.15 33.16 -11.16
C PHE A 940 23.80 33.04 -11.88
N ILE A 941 22.86 33.97 -11.66
CA ILE A 941 21.55 33.91 -12.30
C ILE A 941 21.64 34.09 -13.82
N GLU A 942 22.65 34.77 -14.34
CA GLU A 942 22.81 34.97 -15.79
C GLU A 942 23.33 33.70 -16.51
N ASP A 943 24.08 32.84 -15.82
CA ASP A 943 24.61 31.57 -16.34
C ASP A 943 23.55 30.45 -16.41
N TYR A 944 22.40 30.66 -15.75
CA TYR A 944 21.28 29.71 -15.70
C TYR A 944 20.10 30.17 -16.59
N PRO A 945 19.43 29.28 -17.36
CA PRO A 945 19.74 27.86 -17.50
C PRO A 945 21.04 27.63 -18.31
N PRO A 946 21.87 26.66 -17.92
CA PRO A 946 23.09 26.34 -18.66
C PRO A 946 22.79 25.86 -20.08
N LYS A 947 23.70 26.12 -21.02
CA LYS A 947 23.56 25.77 -22.44
C LYS A 947 23.36 24.27 -22.68
N ASN A 948 23.91 23.44 -21.80
CA ASN A 948 23.68 22.01 -21.75
C ASN A 948 23.00 21.67 -20.41
N LEU A 949 21.95 20.84 -20.47
CA LEU A 949 21.26 20.29 -19.30
C LEU A 949 21.43 18.76 -19.21
N ALA A 950 22.34 18.18 -20.01
CA ALA A 950 22.96 16.92 -19.64
C ALA A 950 23.62 17.11 -18.27
N ASN A 951 23.42 16.13 -17.40
CA ASN A 951 24.08 16.11 -16.11
C ASN A 951 25.60 15.97 -16.34
N PRO A 952 26.49 16.78 -15.74
CA PRO A 952 27.94 16.62 -15.90
C PRO A 952 28.43 15.22 -15.52
N TYR A 953 27.80 14.61 -14.50
CA TYR A 953 28.05 13.21 -14.15
C TYR A 953 27.66 12.22 -15.28
N LEU A 954 26.80 12.59 -16.22
CA LEU A 954 26.48 11.78 -17.41
C LEU A 954 27.58 11.89 -18.48
N GLU A 955 28.31 12.99 -18.54
CA GLU A 955 29.50 13.08 -19.40
C GLU A 955 30.68 12.31 -18.78
N MET A 956 30.92 12.45 -17.46
CA MET A 956 31.98 11.72 -16.74
C MET A 956 31.71 10.22 -16.50
N PHE A 957 30.45 9.83 -16.29
CA PHE A 957 30.05 8.48 -15.85
C PHE A 957 28.87 7.88 -16.64
N GLY A 958 28.34 8.55 -17.67
CA GLY A 958 27.18 8.04 -18.42
C GLY A 958 27.47 6.77 -19.23
N TRP A 959 28.74 6.51 -19.54
CA TRP A 959 29.19 5.24 -20.12
C TRP A 959 28.80 4.02 -19.27
N ILE A 960 28.70 4.17 -17.94
CA ILE A 960 28.24 3.14 -16.99
C ILE A 960 26.79 2.68 -17.27
N GLN A 961 25.98 3.46 -18.02
CA GLN A 961 24.64 3.08 -18.46
C GLN A 961 24.63 2.16 -19.70
N ASN A 962 25.70 2.19 -20.50
CA ASN A 962 25.79 1.49 -21.79
C ASN A 962 26.73 0.28 -21.76
N GLU A 963 27.64 0.20 -20.77
CA GLU A 963 28.58 -0.91 -20.62
C GLU A 963 28.02 -2.04 -19.74
N ASP A 964 28.16 -3.26 -20.26
CA ASP A 964 27.75 -4.50 -19.61
C ASP A 964 28.57 -4.75 -18.33
N ALA A 965 27.94 -5.30 -17.30
CA ALA A 965 28.57 -5.57 -16.01
C ALA A 965 29.80 -6.50 -16.13
N SER A 966 29.80 -7.38 -17.13
CA SER A 966 30.91 -8.27 -17.50
C SER A 966 32.20 -7.56 -17.94
N THR A 967 32.13 -6.30 -18.37
CA THR A 967 33.26 -5.57 -18.98
C THR A 967 34.12 -4.78 -17.98
N PHE A 968 33.68 -4.69 -16.72
CA PHE A 968 34.47 -4.09 -15.65
C PHE A 968 35.49 -5.12 -15.16
N PRO A 969 36.81 -4.84 -15.22
CA PRO A 969 37.83 -5.76 -14.66
C PRO A 969 37.50 -6.08 -13.20
N GLU A 970 37.81 -7.26 -12.66
CA GLU A 970 37.43 -7.60 -11.28
C GLU A 970 38.36 -7.00 -10.20
N ASP A 971 39.65 -6.97 -10.51
CA ASP A 971 40.74 -6.51 -9.64
C ASP A 971 40.66 -5.01 -9.27
N HIS A 972 41.27 -4.63 -8.14
CA HIS A 972 41.26 -3.27 -7.62
C HIS A 972 42.13 -2.29 -8.43
N GLU A 973 43.36 -2.66 -8.82
CA GLU A 973 44.20 -1.80 -9.68
C GLU A 973 43.63 -1.76 -11.09
N ALA A 974 43.22 -2.90 -11.65
CA ALA A 974 42.58 -2.97 -12.96
C ALA A 974 41.29 -2.12 -13.01
N LYS A 975 40.45 -2.13 -11.95
CA LYS A 975 39.31 -1.19 -11.83
C LYS A 975 39.77 0.26 -11.80
N MET A 976 40.70 0.63 -10.94
CA MET A 976 41.12 2.04 -10.80
C MET A 976 41.74 2.57 -12.09
N ASN A 977 42.61 1.78 -12.74
CA ASN A 977 43.17 2.08 -14.05
C ASN A 977 42.07 2.19 -15.12
N TYR A 978 41.13 1.25 -15.20
CA TYR A 978 40.00 1.30 -16.13
C TYR A 978 39.11 2.53 -15.90
N TYR A 979 38.80 2.89 -14.65
CA TYR A 979 38.05 4.11 -14.34
C TYR A 979 38.83 5.38 -14.75
N GLN A 980 40.16 5.41 -14.59
CA GLN A 980 40.99 6.55 -15.04
C GLN A 980 41.19 6.58 -16.56
N GLU A 981 41.32 5.44 -17.22
CA GLU A 981 41.43 5.27 -18.68
C GLU A 981 40.10 5.56 -19.40
N LYS A 982 38.98 5.57 -18.66
CA LYS A 982 37.65 6.03 -19.09
C LYS A 982 37.32 7.48 -18.68
N MET A 983 38.18 8.13 -17.88
CA MET A 983 38.03 9.53 -17.43
C MET A 983 38.99 10.50 -18.11
N ASN A 984 40.07 10.00 -18.71
CA ASN A 984 41.01 10.75 -19.55
C ASN A 984 40.63 10.66 -21.04
#